data_AF-A0A9D8AVV9-F1
#
_entry.id   AF-A0A9D8AVV9-F1
#
_cell.length_a   1.000
_cell.length_b   1.000
_cell.length_c   1.000
_cell.angle_alpha   90.00
_cell.angle_beta   90.00
_cell.angle_gamma   90.00
#
_symmetry.space_group_name_H-M   'P 1'
#
loop_
_entity.id
_entity.type
_entity.pdbx_description
1 polymer ?
#
loop_
_entity_poly.entity_id
_entity_poly.type
_entity_poly.pdbx_seq_one_letter_code
_entity_poly.pdbx_strand_id
1 'polypeptide(L)'
;MQDHVRFPKYVFGLHEPGGEWLMEEKGKKGWIVFTHGLGRDPLDLTGYDYRPWSEHGFGVIARLNHGYGSAGTIPLPQHYAAFAQRVRSFVANSPGCHIWVIGNEMNHGQERPDGQIITPGRYAACYKNCWDQIHGLPGHEHDQVVAGAVAPWNNTTAYPGNEGGDWIKYFFHILRSIRDLDCPVDAISLHTYTHGSDPRLVFSEQGMDAPFHNRHYNFRCYQDFMNAIPQELRHVPVYITETDQNQAWDNANRGWVQNAYREISSWNADSSNQQIRALILYRWPRYDQWYIQGKSGVYADFREAMNHEYVWREIKPPRQINGFTVRGAFLEFFDEWGQDRCGAPITEEIVEDGLKTQYFERLVLQQDQSGDVHLKAVGVEVQALRRTTRDLRAQTEELQERIRALEKQIEEGCEQEVPEGPGGGEPQEPEEGEPGGPGDGEGQQPDGDEPGEPGAPGDGEQQQPEEDAAPPAPPVAEIVRPMWENIVYELPSHAEKRYDLREARSIRYLVISHTAVSSTVTAEKIAQFHVEHLQWPGIGYHFYIDGKGHIFQTNELTTISYHVGDRDPIALSICIGGNFTDEIPNPAQLASAAHLSAWLLQELALPVEAVKGKQEFVDTQSPGYQWLAGKRWKDLLYAEIRKAQSTQVREHPPKPLYHYLLLRDSPAKKAGEDWQAAKAYIDRFQVIYGISVEQAKRAKMVTIVGGVSGVGEEVERDLLDAGCRVERISGKDSAENDAILRGMAQRGQRFPSLVG
;
A
#
# COMPACT_ATOMS: atom_id res chain seq x y z
N MET A 1 7.40 -33.48 13.17
CA MET A 1 7.76 -32.22 12.50
C MET A 1 8.52 -32.62 11.26
N GLN A 2 7.95 -32.43 10.06
CA GLN A 2 8.74 -32.55 8.83
C GLN A 2 9.62 -31.31 8.78
N ASP A 3 10.93 -31.47 8.96
CA ASP A 3 11.88 -30.40 8.69
C ASP A 3 11.79 -30.10 7.19
N HIS A 4 11.08 -29.03 6.83
CA HIS A 4 11.07 -28.54 5.46
C HIS A 4 12.51 -28.22 5.06
N VAL A 5 12.99 -28.82 3.96
CA VAL A 5 14.32 -28.56 3.39
C VAL A 5 14.44 -27.06 3.14
N ARG A 6 15.25 -26.38 3.94
CA ARG A 6 15.43 -24.93 3.86
C ARG A 6 16.57 -24.60 2.91
N PHE A 7 16.22 -24.13 1.72
CA PHE A 7 17.20 -23.67 0.75
C PHE A 7 17.82 -22.32 1.16
N PRO A 8 19.07 -22.03 0.77
CA PRO A 8 19.71 -20.74 1.06
C PRO A 8 19.00 -19.60 0.32
N LYS A 9 18.80 -18.47 1.00
CA LYS A 9 18.15 -17.28 0.43
C LYS A 9 19.02 -16.47 -0.53
N TYR A 10 20.34 -16.63 -0.48
CA TYR A 10 21.27 -15.86 -1.30
C TYR A 10 21.43 -16.48 -2.69
N VAL A 11 21.58 -15.66 -3.72
CA VAL A 11 21.74 -16.13 -5.11
C VAL A 11 23.17 -16.59 -5.44
N PHE A 12 24.14 -16.33 -4.56
CA PHE A 12 25.55 -16.65 -4.77
C PHE A 12 25.79 -18.14 -4.99
N GLY A 13 26.72 -18.50 -5.86
CA GLY A 13 27.16 -19.89 -5.93
C GLY A 13 28.36 -20.16 -6.81
N LEU A 14 28.87 -21.39 -6.67
CA LEU A 14 30.06 -21.89 -7.36
C LEU A 14 29.76 -23.25 -8.01
N HIS A 15 30.29 -23.43 -9.21
CA HIS A 15 30.29 -24.72 -9.89
C HIS A 15 31.45 -25.55 -9.33
N GLU A 16 31.13 -26.74 -8.80
CA GLU A 16 31.94 -27.65 -7.98
C GLU A 16 32.41 -27.12 -6.59
N PRO A 17 32.65 -28.01 -5.61
CA PRO A 17 33.14 -27.62 -4.29
C PRO A 17 34.63 -27.27 -4.25
N GLY A 18 35.05 -26.64 -3.16
CA GLY A 18 36.39 -26.22 -2.80
C GLY A 18 36.55 -24.71 -2.60
N GLY A 19 35.55 -23.91 -2.97
CA GLY A 19 35.56 -22.44 -2.89
C GLY A 19 34.52 -21.84 -1.97
N GLU A 20 33.64 -22.67 -1.40
CA GLU A 20 32.54 -22.30 -0.52
C GLU A 20 32.97 -21.55 0.74
N TRP A 21 34.22 -21.73 1.18
CA TRP A 21 34.81 -20.97 2.28
C TRP A 21 34.78 -19.46 2.04
N LEU A 22 34.75 -18.99 0.78
CA LEU A 22 34.56 -17.58 0.43
C LEU A 22 33.17 -17.06 0.86
N MET A 23 32.14 -17.91 0.71
CA MET A 23 30.77 -17.61 1.14
C MET A 23 30.62 -17.73 2.66
N GLU A 24 31.29 -18.69 3.28
CA GLU A 24 31.33 -18.85 4.75
C GLU A 24 31.98 -17.64 5.43
N GLU A 25 33.11 -17.16 4.91
CA GLU A 25 33.83 -15.99 5.43
C GLU A 25 32.92 -14.75 5.49
N LYS A 26 31.98 -14.63 4.54
CA LYS A 26 31.00 -13.53 4.48
C LYS A 26 29.71 -13.81 5.24
N GLY A 27 29.51 -15.02 5.75
CA GLY A 27 28.23 -15.45 6.34
C GLY A 27 27.08 -15.50 5.33
N LYS A 28 27.38 -15.64 4.03
CA LYS A 28 26.41 -15.59 2.92
C LYS A 28 26.40 -16.89 2.15
N LYS A 29 25.97 -17.96 2.82
CA LYS A 29 25.89 -19.31 2.25
C LYS A 29 24.88 -19.33 1.11
N GLY A 30 25.36 -19.69 -0.07
CA GLY A 30 24.57 -19.81 -1.29
C GLY A 30 24.57 -21.25 -1.79
N TRP A 31 24.84 -21.42 -3.07
CA TRP A 31 24.63 -22.67 -3.80
C TRP A 31 25.93 -23.29 -4.30
N ILE A 32 25.95 -24.62 -4.38
CA ILE A 32 27.04 -25.40 -4.97
C ILE A 32 26.44 -26.37 -5.97
N VAL A 33 26.94 -26.33 -7.21
CA VAL A 33 26.55 -27.27 -8.26
C VAL A 33 27.58 -28.40 -8.33
N PHE A 34 27.12 -29.64 -8.34
CA PHE A 34 27.91 -30.84 -8.56
C PHE A 34 27.56 -31.43 -9.91
N THR A 35 28.52 -32.03 -10.61
CA THR A 35 28.25 -32.72 -11.87
C THR A 35 28.73 -34.17 -11.82
N HIS A 36 27.88 -35.08 -12.27
CA HIS A 36 28.13 -36.53 -12.27
C HIS A 36 27.89 -37.12 -13.65
N GLY A 37 28.79 -37.98 -14.11
CA GLY A 37 28.58 -38.88 -15.25
C GLY A 37 28.26 -40.28 -14.74
N LEU A 38 26.99 -40.66 -14.78
CA LEU A 38 26.48 -41.87 -14.10
C LEU A 38 26.61 -43.15 -14.94
N GLY A 39 26.74 -43.02 -16.27
CA GLY A 39 26.57 -44.14 -17.18
C GLY A 39 25.13 -44.67 -17.13
N ARG A 40 24.96 -45.98 -17.31
CA ARG A 40 23.64 -46.62 -17.41
C ARG A 40 23.62 -48.05 -16.87
N ASP A 41 24.59 -48.40 -16.03
CA ASP A 41 24.65 -49.73 -15.42
C ASP A 41 23.57 -49.79 -14.31
N PRO A 42 22.51 -50.59 -14.46
CA PRO A 42 21.46 -50.68 -13.45
C PRO A 42 21.92 -51.34 -12.14
N LEU A 43 23.09 -52.00 -12.13
CA LEU A 43 23.68 -52.64 -10.96
C LEU A 43 24.63 -51.72 -10.18
N ASP A 44 24.97 -50.55 -10.72
CA ASP A 44 25.77 -49.57 -10.01
C ASP A 44 24.92 -48.84 -8.95
N LEU A 45 25.25 -49.11 -7.69
CA LEU A 45 24.59 -48.56 -6.49
C LEU A 45 25.37 -47.40 -5.87
N THR A 46 26.41 -46.89 -6.54
CA THR A 46 27.18 -45.76 -6.01
C THR A 46 26.34 -44.49 -5.99
N GLY A 47 26.51 -43.71 -4.92
CA GLY A 47 25.94 -42.37 -4.72
C GLY A 47 27.02 -41.38 -4.26
N TYR A 48 26.60 -40.19 -3.83
CA TYR A 48 27.48 -39.13 -3.35
C TYR A 48 26.90 -38.49 -2.08
N ASP A 49 27.73 -38.36 -1.05
CA ASP A 49 27.32 -37.74 0.21
C ASP A 49 27.45 -36.21 0.16
N TYR A 50 26.32 -35.52 0.09
CA TYR A 50 26.25 -34.06 0.03
C TYR A 50 26.09 -33.38 1.40
N ARG A 51 25.88 -34.16 2.47
CA ARG A 51 25.74 -33.66 3.84
C ARG A 51 26.86 -32.72 4.29
N PRO A 52 28.13 -32.91 3.87
CA PRO A 52 29.19 -31.95 4.20
C PRO A 52 28.90 -30.50 3.79
N TRP A 53 28.02 -30.26 2.83
CA TRP A 53 27.60 -28.92 2.44
C TRP A 53 26.17 -28.61 2.91
N SER A 54 25.23 -29.53 2.71
CA SER A 54 23.82 -29.28 3.03
C SER A 54 23.57 -29.10 4.53
N GLU A 55 24.22 -29.88 5.40
CA GLU A 55 24.11 -29.72 6.87
C GLU A 55 24.77 -28.43 7.36
N HIS A 56 25.70 -27.89 6.57
CA HIS A 56 26.28 -26.57 6.80
C HIS A 56 25.45 -25.45 6.17
N GLY A 57 24.27 -25.72 5.61
CA GLY A 57 23.34 -24.68 5.13
C GLY A 57 23.62 -24.16 3.71
N PHE A 58 24.41 -24.89 2.92
CA PHE A 58 24.52 -24.65 1.48
C PHE A 58 23.38 -25.33 0.72
N GLY A 59 22.93 -24.68 -0.35
CA GLY A 59 22.05 -25.29 -1.33
C GLY A 59 22.86 -26.19 -2.25
N VAL A 60 22.42 -27.44 -2.44
CA VAL A 60 23.11 -28.43 -3.27
C VAL A 60 22.27 -28.73 -4.49
N ILE A 61 22.87 -28.57 -5.67
CA ILE A 61 22.28 -28.93 -6.96
C ILE A 61 23.18 -29.98 -7.61
N ALA A 62 22.62 -31.12 -8.01
CA ALA A 62 23.38 -32.19 -8.66
C ALA A 62 22.94 -32.37 -10.11
N ARG A 63 23.85 -32.09 -11.05
CA ARG A 63 23.69 -32.32 -12.49
C ARG A 63 24.07 -33.75 -12.83
N LEU A 64 23.06 -34.52 -13.26
CA LEU A 64 23.15 -35.94 -13.57
C LEU A 64 23.20 -36.13 -15.09
N ASN A 65 24.39 -36.43 -15.59
CA ASN A 65 24.62 -36.78 -16.99
C ASN A 65 24.76 -38.30 -17.13
N HIS A 66 24.40 -38.84 -18.29
CA HIS A 66 24.80 -40.19 -18.69
C HIS A 66 26.32 -40.27 -18.91
N GLY A 67 26.90 -39.29 -19.60
CA GLY A 67 28.33 -39.17 -19.83
C GLY A 67 28.66 -37.87 -20.55
N TYR A 68 29.85 -37.83 -21.16
CA TYR A 68 30.35 -36.68 -21.92
C TYR A 68 30.85 -37.12 -23.29
N GLY A 69 30.95 -36.17 -24.23
CA GLY A 69 31.41 -36.45 -25.59
C GLY A 69 30.49 -37.45 -26.29
N SER A 70 31.06 -38.48 -26.94
CA SER A 70 30.27 -39.48 -27.69
C SER A 70 29.33 -40.32 -26.81
N ALA A 71 29.55 -40.39 -25.50
CA ALA A 71 28.59 -41.02 -24.60
C ALA A 71 27.27 -40.22 -24.50
N GLY A 72 27.34 -38.90 -24.67
CA GLY A 72 26.23 -37.97 -24.59
C GLY A 72 25.75 -37.69 -23.17
N THR A 73 25.22 -36.47 -22.98
CA THR A 73 24.62 -36.02 -21.72
C THR A 73 23.41 -36.87 -21.29
N ILE A 74 22.67 -37.40 -22.27
CA ILE A 74 21.69 -38.47 -22.11
C ILE A 74 22.04 -39.58 -23.11
N PRO A 75 21.67 -40.85 -22.87
CA PRO A 75 22.05 -41.93 -23.77
C PRO A 75 21.16 -41.96 -25.03
N LEU A 76 21.41 -42.91 -25.94
CA LEU A 76 20.48 -43.20 -27.03
C LEU A 76 19.11 -43.71 -26.48
N PRO A 77 17.99 -43.49 -27.19
CA PRO A 77 16.64 -43.79 -26.71
C PRO A 77 16.41 -45.20 -26.16
N GLN A 78 17.02 -46.21 -26.77
CA GLN A 78 16.89 -47.61 -26.31
C GLN A 78 17.49 -47.86 -24.91
N HIS A 79 18.19 -46.88 -24.33
CA HIS A 79 18.85 -46.97 -23.03
C HIS A 79 18.28 -46.02 -21.97
N TYR A 80 17.20 -45.27 -22.25
CA TYR A 80 16.60 -44.36 -21.28
C TYR A 80 16.16 -45.04 -19.99
N ALA A 81 15.54 -46.22 -20.07
CA ALA A 81 15.12 -46.98 -18.89
C ALA A 81 16.31 -47.37 -17.99
N ALA A 82 17.41 -47.83 -18.58
CA ALA A 82 18.61 -48.22 -17.84
C ALA A 82 19.31 -47.02 -17.19
N PHE A 83 19.38 -45.88 -17.90
CA PHE A 83 19.89 -44.63 -17.33
C PHE A 83 19.01 -44.12 -16.18
N ALA A 84 17.69 -44.13 -16.35
CA ALA A 84 16.76 -43.72 -15.30
C ALA A 84 16.84 -44.62 -14.05
N GLN A 85 17.03 -45.93 -14.24
CA GLN A 85 17.30 -46.85 -13.13
C GLN A 85 18.63 -46.51 -12.43
N ARG A 86 19.68 -46.15 -13.18
CA ARG A 86 20.94 -45.69 -12.60
C ARG A 86 20.78 -44.39 -11.81
N VAL A 87 20.00 -43.44 -12.34
CA VAL A 87 19.61 -42.20 -11.64
C VAL A 87 18.88 -42.53 -10.33
N ARG A 88 17.92 -43.45 -10.34
CA ARG A 88 17.25 -43.93 -9.11
C ARG A 88 18.25 -44.40 -8.06
N SER A 89 19.15 -45.31 -8.44
CA SER A 89 20.14 -45.87 -7.52
C SER A 89 21.10 -44.80 -7.00
N PHE A 90 21.47 -43.82 -7.83
CA PHE A 90 22.30 -42.69 -7.41
C PHE A 90 21.60 -41.85 -6.35
N VAL A 91 20.38 -41.38 -6.63
CA VAL A 91 19.59 -40.51 -5.75
C VAL A 91 19.33 -41.20 -4.41
N ALA A 92 18.89 -42.46 -4.42
CA ALA A 92 18.63 -43.24 -3.22
C ALA A 92 19.85 -43.40 -2.29
N ASN A 93 21.07 -43.32 -2.84
CA ASN A 93 22.33 -43.45 -2.11
C ASN A 93 23.07 -42.12 -1.96
N SER A 94 22.39 -40.99 -2.17
CA SER A 94 23.01 -39.66 -2.15
C SER A 94 22.33 -38.71 -1.15
N PRO A 95 22.59 -38.86 0.16
CA PRO A 95 21.97 -38.03 1.18
C PRO A 95 22.44 -36.57 1.09
N GLY A 96 21.54 -35.64 1.45
CA GLY A 96 21.85 -34.20 1.52
C GLY A 96 21.62 -33.41 0.21
N CYS A 97 21.05 -34.01 -0.83
CA CYS A 97 20.65 -33.30 -2.05
C CYS A 97 19.18 -33.59 -2.37
N HIS A 98 18.49 -32.55 -2.86
CA HIS A 98 17.06 -32.57 -3.20
C HIS A 98 16.77 -31.83 -4.52
N ILE A 99 17.80 -31.53 -5.31
CA ILE A 99 17.68 -30.82 -6.60
C ILE A 99 18.54 -31.54 -7.65
N TRP A 100 17.89 -32.13 -8.65
CA TRP A 100 18.50 -33.04 -9.62
C TRP A 100 18.31 -32.52 -11.04
N VAL A 101 19.37 -32.03 -11.67
CA VAL A 101 19.35 -31.57 -13.07
C VAL A 101 19.58 -32.75 -14.00
N ILE A 102 18.66 -33.02 -14.92
CA ILE A 102 18.76 -34.16 -15.84
C ILE A 102 19.35 -33.70 -17.18
N GLY A 103 20.60 -34.08 -17.40
CA GLY A 103 21.37 -33.70 -18.58
C GLY A 103 21.87 -32.25 -18.57
N ASN A 104 22.54 -31.88 -19.66
CA ASN A 104 23.24 -30.62 -19.86
C ASN A 104 23.29 -30.29 -21.35
N GLU A 105 22.94 -29.07 -21.72
CA GLU A 105 23.21 -28.49 -23.03
C GLU A 105 22.81 -29.39 -24.21
N MET A 106 21.63 -29.99 -24.13
CA MET A 106 21.19 -31.06 -25.03
C MET A 106 21.13 -30.63 -26.52
N ASN A 107 21.06 -29.32 -26.79
CA ASN A 107 21.12 -28.77 -28.14
C ASN A 107 22.55 -28.67 -28.70
N HIS A 108 23.59 -28.79 -27.88
CA HIS A 108 24.98 -28.69 -28.32
C HIS A 108 25.45 -30.00 -28.95
N GLY A 109 26.05 -29.94 -30.13
CA GLY A 109 26.53 -31.13 -30.85
C GLY A 109 27.56 -32.00 -30.10
N GLN A 110 28.25 -31.42 -29.11
CA GLN A 110 29.25 -32.11 -28.29
C GLN A 110 28.64 -32.97 -27.18
N GLU A 111 27.39 -32.70 -26.80
CA GLU A 111 26.68 -33.40 -25.74
C GLU A 111 25.81 -34.54 -26.27
N ARG A 112 25.92 -34.84 -27.56
CA ARG A 112 25.08 -35.82 -28.24
C ARG A 112 25.64 -37.23 -28.15
N PRO A 113 24.83 -38.22 -27.74
CA PRO A 113 25.25 -39.62 -27.80
C PRO A 113 25.46 -40.04 -29.26
N ASP A 114 26.68 -40.43 -29.60
CA ASP A 114 27.10 -40.79 -30.97
C ASP A 114 26.67 -39.77 -32.04
N GLY A 115 26.67 -38.47 -31.69
CA GLY A 115 26.26 -37.38 -32.58
C GLY A 115 24.76 -37.31 -32.88
N GLN A 116 23.94 -38.19 -32.28
CA GLN A 116 22.50 -38.22 -32.47
C GLN A 116 21.84 -36.93 -31.94
N ILE A 117 21.09 -36.25 -32.82
CA ILE A 117 20.30 -35.07 -32.42
C ILE A 117 19.34 -35.44 -31.29
N ILE A 118 19.44 -34.72 -30.19
CA ILE A 118 18.45 -34.77 -29.10
C ILE A 118 17.36 -33.77 -29.46
N THR A 119 16.21 -34.27 -29.94
CA THR A 119 15.03 -33.43 -30.18
C THR A 119 14.30 -33.17 -28.87
N PRO A 120 13.42 -32.15 -28.81
CA PRO A 120 12.63 -31.89 -27.61
C PRO A 120 11.86 -33.10 -27.08
N GLY A 121 11.22 -33.88 -27.96
CA GLY A 121 10.53 -35.11 -27.58
C GLY A 121 11.45 -36.23 -27.07
N ARG A 122 12.68 -36.34 -27.61
CA ARG A 122 13.67 -37.32 -27.11
C ARG A 122 14.14 -36.95 -25.71
N TYR A 123 14.46 -35.67 -25.51
CA TYR A 123 14.82 -35.17 -24.20
C TYR A 123 13.68 -35.39 -23.19
N ALA A 124 12.46 -34.98 -23.53
CA ALA A 124 11.28 -35.14 -22.68
C ALA A 124 11.04 -36.60 -22.28
N ALA A 125 11.20 -37.55 -23.21
CA ALA A 125 11.07 -38.97 -22.89
C ALA A 125 12.13 -39.45 -21.89
N CYS A 126 13.40 -39.05 -22.05
CA CYS A 126 14.46 -39.37 -21.10
C CYS A 126 14.21 -38.72 -19.73
N TYR A 127 13.87 -37.43 -19.73
CA TYR A 127 13.54 -36.66 -18.54
C TYR A 127 12.42 -37.32 -17.74
N LYS A 128 11.30 -37.69 -18.39
CA LYS A 128 10.18 -38.35 -17.73
C LYS A 128 10.59 -39.66 -17.07
N ASN A 129 11.39 -40.49 -17.75
CA ASN A 129 11.88 -41.74 -17.15
C ASN A 129 12.66 -41.46 -15.86
N CYS A 130 13.55 -40.46 -15.84
CA CYS A 130 14.27 -40.06 -14.63
C CYS A 130 13.33 -39.49 -13.56
N TRP A 131 12.37 -38.65 -13.95
CA TRP A 131 11.38 -38.04 -13.08
C TRP A 131 10.55 -39.11 -12.34
N ASP A 132 9.98 -40.08 -13.08
CA ASP A 132 9.18 -41.18 -12.51
C ASP A 132 10.00 -42.00 -11.49
N GLN A 133 11.29 -42.20 -11.78
CA GLN A 133 12.18 -42.98 -10.92
C GLN A 133 12.57 -42.25 -9.63
N ILE A 134 12.77 -40.92 -9.68
CA ILE A 134 13.10 -40.09 -8.52
C ILE A 134 11.88 -39.92 -7.62
N HIS A 135 10.74 -39.48 -8.16
CA HIS A 135 9.53 -39.28 -7.36
C HIS A 135 8.91 -40.59 -6.85
N GLY A 136 9.24 -41.71 -7.48
CA GLY A 136 8.91 -43.05 -6.96
C GLY A 136 9.84 -43.55 -5.86
N LEU A 137 10.80 -42.76 -5.35
CA LEU A 137 11.64 -43.11 -4.21
C LEU A 137 11.03 -42.57 -2.90
N PRO A 138 10.90 -43.42 -1.85
CA PRO A 138 10.51 -42.95 -0.53
C PRO A 138 11.48 -41.89 0.01
N GLY A 139 10.96 -40.76 0.48
CA GLY A 139 11.75 -39.65 1.01
C GLY A 139 12.22 -38.63 -0.05
N HIS A 140 11.88 -38.84 -1.32
CA HIS A 140 12.21 -37.96 -2.45
C HIS A 140 10.97 -37.47 -3.21
N GLU A 141 9.77 -37.61 -2.62
CA GLU A 141 8.48 -37.22 -3.23
C GLU A 141 8.34 -35.71 -3.45
N HIS A 142 9.24 -34.92 -2.86
CA HIS A 142 9.27 -33.46 -2.94
C HIS A 142 10.59 -32.92 -3.48
N ASP A 143 11.45 -33.79 -4.01
CA ASP A 143 12.68 -33.38 -4.66
C ASP A 143 12.36 -32.63 -5.96
N GLN A 144 13.22 -31.67 -6.30
CA GLN A 144 13.09 -30.94 -7.55
C GLN A 144 13.86 -31.67 -8.64
N VAL A 145 13.14 -32.23 -9.62
CA VAL A 145 13.75 -32.70 -10.86
C VAL A 145 13.75 -31.52 -11.84
N VAL A 146 14.93 -31.16 -12.32
CA VAL A 146 15.19 -29.91 -13.04
C VAL A 146 15.49 -30.22 -14.50
N ALA A 147 14.81 -29.54 -15.41
CA ALA A 147 15.16 -29.61 -16.83
C ALA A 147 16.56 -29.04 -17.05
N GLY A 148 17.41 -29.80 -17.75
CA GLY A 148 18.78 -29.46 -18.10
C GLY A 148 18.85 -28.18 -18.92
N ALA A 149 19.86 -27.37 -18.64
CA ALA A 149 20.05 -26.10 -19.30
C ALA A 149 20.30 -26.30 -20.80
N VAL A 150 19.84 -25.35 -21.60
CA VAL A 150 20.09 -25.30 -23.04
C VAL A 150 21.32 -24.44 -23.28
N ALA A 151 22.24 -24.88 -24.14
CA ALA A 151 23.40 -24.10 -24.52
C ALA A 151 22.96 -22.82 -25.25
N PRO A 152 23.25 -21.62 -24.71
CA PRO A 152 22.93 -20.38 -25.40
C PRO A 152 23.71 -20.29 -26.72
N TRP A 153 23.10 -19.62 -27.71
CA TRP A 153 23.68 -19.36 -29.03
C TRP A 153 23.93 -20.59 -29.93
N ASN A 154 23.84 -21.81 -29.41
CA ASN A 154 24.11 -23.01 -30.20
C ASN A 154 22.91 -23.38 -31.10
N ASN A 155 23.11 -23.23 -32.41
CA ASN A 155 22.11 -23.51 -33.44
C ASN A 155 22.27 -24.87 -34.14
N THR A 156 23.06 -25.78 -33.58
CA THR A 156 23.38 -27.05 -34.25
C THR A 156 22.24 -28.07 -34.22
N THR A 157 21.13 -27.78 -33.50
CA THR A 157 19.97 -28.67 -33.34
C THR A 157 18.76 -28.17 -34.13
N ALA A 158 18.68 -28.57 -35.40
CA ALA A 158 17.53 -28.33 -36.26
C ALA A 158 16.58 -29.55 -36.27
N TYR A 159 15.27 -29.29 -36.32
CA TYR A 159 14.20 -30.29 -36.41
C TYR A 159 12.95 -29.63 -36.99
N PRO A 160 11.92 -30.39 -37.43
CA PRO A 160 10.70 -29.81 -37.99
C PRO A 160 10.06 -28.79 -37.04
N GLY A 161 9.82 -27.58 -37.53
CA GLY A 161 9.34 -26.46 -36.74
C GLY A 161 10.44 -25.67 -36.01
N ASN A 162 11.72 -26.01 -36.16
CA ASN A 162 12.87 -25.22 -35.72
C ASN A 162 14.06 -25.42 -36.68
N GLU A 163 13.85 -25.17 -37.96
CA GLU A 163 14.79 -25.47 -39.04
C GLU A 163 16.10 -24.67 -38.90
N GLY A 164 16.03 -23.47 -38.33
CA GLY A 164 17.19 -22.62 -38.06
C GLY A 164 17.98 -23.00 -36.81
N GLY A 165 17.48 -23.93 -35.99
CA GLY A 165 18.12 -24.29 -34.72
C GLY A 165 18.06 -23.19 -33.66
N ASP A 166 16.99 -22.38 -33.62
CA ASP A 166 16.82 -21.37 -32.57
C ASP A 166 16.80 -22.06 -31.19
N TRP A 167 17.80 -21.73 -30.37
CA TRP A 167 18.03 -22.33 -29.06
C TRP A 167 16.96 -21.93 -28.04
N ILE A 168 16.38 -20.73 -28.16
CA ILE A 168 15.22 -20.30 -27.35
C ILE A 168 13.97 -21.09 -27.74
N LYS A 169 13.77 -21.31 -29.04
CA LYS A 169 12.67 -22.14 -29.52
C LYS A 169 12.82 -23.59 -29.08
N TYR A 170 14.04 -24.12 -29.10
CA TYR A 170 14.36 -25.43 -28.53
C TYR A 170 14.01 -25.50 -27.05
N PHE A 171 14.45 -24.52 -26.25
CA PHE A 171 14.11 -24.43 -24.83
C PHE A 171 12.59 -24.42 -24.57
N PHE A 172 11.84 -23.59 -25.28
CA PHE A 172 10.38 -23.59 -25.17
C PHE A 172 9.77 -24.96 -25.52
N HIS A 173 10.24 -25.58 -26.62
CA HIS A 173 9.75 -26.88 -27.04
C HIS A 173 10.12 -28.02 -26.08
N ILE A 174 11.28 -27.98 -25.39
CA ILE A 174 11.61 -29.03 -24.40
C ILE A 174 10.63 -29.01 -23.22
N LEU A 175 10.35 -27.81 -22.69
CA LEU A 175 9.42 -27.65 -21.55
C LEU A 175 8.02 -28.09 -21.94
N ARG A 176 7.55 -27.68 -23.12
CA ARG A 176 6.27 -28.13 -23.66
C ARG A 176 6.24 -29.64 -23.88
N SER A 177 7.28 -30.23 -24.47
CA SER A 177 7.32 -31.67 -24.76
C SER A 177 7.29 -32.51 -23.48
N ILE A 178 7.89 -32.05 -22.38
CA ILE A 178 7.76 -32.71 -21.07
C ILE A 178 6.30 -32.69 -20.60
N ARG A 179 5.63 -31.54 -20.70
CA ARG A 179 4.22 -31.37 -20.33
C ARG A 179 3.28 -32.19 -21.21
N ASP A 180 3.54 -32.29 -22.51
CA ASP A 180 2.76 -33.10 -23.45
C ASP A 180 2.80 -34.60 -23.10
N LEU A 181 3.75 -35.05 -22.27
CA LEU A 181 3.83 -36.40 -21.72
C LEU A 181 3.21 -36.55 -20.32
N ASP A 182 2.42 -35.57 -19.87
CA ASP A 182 1.83 -35.47 -18.54
C ASP A 182 2.87 -35.56 -17.40
N CYS A 183 4.09 -35.07 -17.67
CA CYS A 183 5.17 -35.01 -16.70
C CYS A 183 5.26 -33.60 -16.10
N PRO A 184 5.34 -33.45 -14.76
CA PRO A 184 5.69 -32.18 -14.14
C PRO A 184 7.11 -31.72 -14.47
N VAL A 185 7.33 -30.41 -14.39
CA VAL A 185 8.66 -29.79 -14.36
C VAL A 185 8.76 -29.11 -13.00
N ASP A 186 9.63 -29.60 -12.12
CA ASP A 186 9.68 -29.11 -10.73
C ASP A 186 10.54 -27.85 -10.60
N ALA A 187 11.50 -27.69 -11.52
CA ALA A 187 12.36 -26.51 -11.64
C ALA A 187 12.97 -26.39 -13.04
N ILE A 188 13.56 -25.24 -13.34
CA ILE A 188 14.23 -24.94 -14.61
C ILE A 188 15.69 -24.55 -14.33
N SER A 189 16.62 -25.08 -15.14
CA SER A 189 18.01 -24.61 -15.16
C SER A 189 18.34 -23.87 -16.45
N LEU A 190 19.18 -22.84 -16.34
CA LEU A 190 19.61 -21.97 -17.44
C LEU A 190 21.13 -21.77 -17.39
N HIS A 191 21.74 -21.53 -18.55
CA HIS A 191 23.12 -21.06 -18.66
C HIS A 191 23.13 -19.68 -19.30
N THR A 192 24.06 -18.81 -18.88
CA THR A 192 24.27 -17.51 -19.54
C THR A 192 25.71 -17.05 -19.38
N TYR A 193 26.25 -16.35 -20.37
CA TYR A 193 27.66 -15.92 -20.38
C TYR A 193 27.79 -14.54 -21.04
N THR A 194 28.97 -13.93 -20.95
CA THR A 194 29.34 -12.82 -21.83
C THR A 194 30.37 -13.27 -22.86
N HIS A 195 30.49 -12.56 -23.97
CA HIS A 195 31.58 -12.79 -24.94
C HIS A 195 32.79 -11.90 -24.63
N GLY A 196 33.34 -12.01 -23.41
CA GLY A 196 34.53 -11.28 -23.00
C GLY A 196 34.53 -10.83 -21.55
N SER A 197 35.72 -10.46 -21.05
CA SER A 197 35.95 -10.08 -19.65
C SER A 197 35.57 -8.64 -19.29
N ASP A 198 35.10 -7.83 -20.24
CA ASP A 198 34.64 -6.47 -19.94
C ASP A 198 33.36 -6.54 -19.09
N PRO A 199 33.38 -6.04 -17.84
CA PRO A 199 32.27 -6.17 -16.91
C PRO A 199 31.00 -5.44 -17.39
N ARG A 200 31.10 -4.54 -18.38
CA ARG A 200 29.94 -3.86 -18.98
C ARG A 200 29.13 -4.76 -19.90
N LEU A 201 29.72 -5.85 -20.41
CA LEU A 201 29.02 -6.81 -21.27
C LEU A 201 27.88 -7.52 -20.54
N VAL A 202 27.91 -7.56 -19.22
CA VAL A 202 26.80 -8.07 -18.38
C VAL A 202 25.48 -7.33 -18.65
N PHE A 203 25.55 -6.01 -18.92
CA PHE A 203 24.36 -5.17 -19.15
C PHE A 203 24.07 -4.96 -20.64
N SER A 204 24.83 -5.60 -21.52
CA SER A 204 24.76 -5.34 -22.96
C SER A 204 23.43 -5.82 -23.56
N GLU A 205 22.79 -4.92 -24.29
CA GLU A 205 21.58 -5.16 -25.11
C GLU A 205 21.92 -5.59 -26.55
N GLN A 206 23.21 -5.88 -26.82
CA GLN A 206 23.64 -6.27 -28.15
C GLN A 206 22.92 -7.56 -28.58
N GLY A 207 22.21 -7.50 -29.71
CA GLY A 207 21.65 -8.68 -30.37
C GLY A 207 22.71 -9.50 -31.12
N MET A 208 22.42 -10.78 -31.36
CA MET A 208 23.24 -11.64 -32.23
C MET A 208 23.18 -11.18 -33.70
N ASP A 209 24.06 -11.74 -34.53
CA ASP A 209 23.95 -11.58 -35.98
C ASP A 209 22.71 -12.29 -36.54
N ALA A 210 22.33 -11.93 -37.77
CA ALA A 210 21.26 -12.61 -38.51
C ALA A 210 21.54 -14.14 -38.61
N PRO A 211 20.51 -15.00 -38.46
CA PRO A 211 19.08 -14.68 -38.37
C PRO A 211 18.57 -14.34 -36.96
N PHE A 212 19.42 -14.38 -35.92
CA PHE A 212 19.01 -14.31 -34.50
C PHE A 212 19.13 -12.92 -33.87
N HIS A 213 18.97 -11.86 -34.66
CA HIS A 213 19.06 -10.47 -34.20
C HIS A 213 18.15 -10.10 -33.02
N ASN A 214 17.09 -10.88 -32.78
CA ASN A 214 16.18 -10.76 -31.65
C ASN A 214 16.59 -11.60 -30.43
N ARG A 215 17.82 -12.09 -30.38
CA ARG A 215 18.43 -12.83 -29.27
C ARG A 215 19.63 -12.05 -28.76
N HIS A 216 19.80 -11.96 -27.46
CA HIS A 216 20.92 -11.26 -26.86
C HIS A 216 22.22 -12.04 -27.05
N TYR A 217 23.29 -11.31 -27.36
CA TYR A 217 24.62 -11.86 -27.63
C TYR A 217 25.45 -12.05 -26.35
N ASN A 218 25.13 -11.36 -25.26
CA ASN A 218 25.89 -11.44 -24.00
C ASN A 218 24.98 -11.95 -22.87
N PHE A 219 25.29 -11.55 -21.63
CA PHE A 219 24.70 -12.10 -20.40
C PHE A 219 23.17 -12.00 -20.37
N ARG A 220 22.57 -10.94 -20.93
CA ARG A 220 21.11 -10.77 -20.97
C ARG A 220 20.37 -11.80 -21.83
N CYS A 221 21.08 -12.75 -22.46
CA CYS A 221 20.44 -13.92 -23.08
C CYS A 221 19.65 -14.78 -22.05
N TYR A 222 19.93 -14.65 -20.75
CA TYR A 222 19.05 -15.24 -19.72
C TYR A 222 17.62 -14.68 -19.80
N GLN A 223 17.43 -13.41 -20.16
CA GLN A 223 16.11 -12.79 -20.30
C GLN A 223 15.34 -13.42 -21.46
N ASP A 224 16.01 -13.79 -22.55
CA ASP A 224 15.38 -14.50 -23.66
C ASP A 224 14.84 -15.86 -23.20
N PHE A 225 15.60 -16.59 -22.39
CA PHE A 225 15.12 -17.82 -21.77
C PHE A 225 13.94 -17.58 -20.83
N MET A 226 14.06 -16.63 -19.90
CA MET A 226 13.02 -16.30 -18.93
C MET A 226 11.69 -15.92 -19.61
N ASN A 227 11.76 -15.11 -20.66
CA ASN A 227 10.59 -14.70 -21.43
C ASN A 227 9.96 -15.85 -22.21
N ALA A 228 10.74 -16.87 -22.56
CA ALA A 228 10.28 -18.07 -23.25
C ALA A 228 9.68 -19.14 -22.32
N ILE A 229 9.76 -18.98 -20.99
CA ILE A 229 9.13 -19.93 -20.06
C ILE A 229 7.60 -19.89 -20.22
N PRO A 230 6.93 -21.03 -20.47
CA PRO A 230 5.47 -21.12 -20.55
C PRO A 230 4.79 -20.54 -19.30
N GLN A 231 3.65 -19.86 -19.47
CA GLN A 231 2.97 -19.15 -18.38
C GLN A 231 2.66 -20.07 -17.20
N GLU A 232 2.21 -21.29 -17.49
CA GLU A 232 1.91 -22.33 -16.53
C GLU A 232 3.12 -22.80 -15.72
N LEU A 233 4.36 -22.55 -16.16
CA LEU A 233 5.59 -22.88 -15.44
C LEU A 233 6.21 -21.67 -14.72
N ARG A 234 5.60 -20.48 -14.78
CA ARG A 234 6.17 -19.29 -14.14
C ARG A 234 6.18 -19.32 -12.60
N HIS A 235 5.55 -20.34 -12.01
CA HIS A 235 5.52 -20.56 -10.57
C HIS A 235 6.69 -21.43 -10.07
N VAL A 236 7.40 -22.15 -10.94
CA VAL A 236 8.47 -23.07 -10.52
C VAL A 236 9.80 -22.33 -10.33
N PRO A 237 10.72 -22.81 -9.49
CA PRO A 237 12.06 -22.23 -9.34
C PRO A 237 12.87 -22.22 -10.65
N VAL A 238 13.69 -21.17 -10.82
CA VAL A 238 14.71 -21.07 -11.87
C VAL A 238 16.11 -20.94 -11.26
N TYR A 239 17.07 -21.68 -11.80
CA TYR A 239 18.48 -21.68 -11.39
C TYR A 239 19.38 -21.40 -12.59
N ILE A 240 20.22 -20.37 -12.54
CA ILE A 240 21.31 -20.23 -13.52
C ILE A 240 22.47 -21.09 -13.02
N THR A 241 22.57 -22.32 -13.54
CA THR A 241 23.53 -23.33 -13.07
C THR A 241 24.93 -23.15 -13.61
N GLU A 242 25.14 -22.25 -14.56
CA GLU A 242 26.44 -21.96 -15.14
C GLU A 242 26.51 -20.53 -15.70
N THR A 243 27.58 -19.79 -15.31
CA THR A 243 27.90 -18.49 -15.90
C THR A 243 29.39 -18.14 -15.81
N ASP A 244 29.91 -17.49 -16.85
CA ASP A 244 31.25 -16.89 -16.91
C ASP A 244 31.39 -15.87 -18.06
N GLN A 245 32.63 -15.46 -18.34
CA GLN A 245 33.01 -14.47 -19.35
C GLN A 245 33.36 -15.05 -20.74
N ASN A 246 33.02 -16.34 -20.98
CA ASN A 246 33.37 -17.16 -22.13
C ASN A 246 34.85 -17.06 -22.56
N GLN A 247 35.70 -16.81 -21.56
CA GLN A 247 37.15 -16.67 -21.65
C GLN A 247 37.74 -17.12 -20.32
N ALA A 248 39.00 -17.54 -20.31
CA ALA A 248 39.70 -17.89 -19.09
C ALA A 248 39.62 -16.75 -18.05
N TRP A 249 39.43 -17.09 -16.77
CA TRP A 249 39.45 -16.08 -15.72
C TRP A 249 40.85 -15.48 -15.57
N ASP A 250 40.92 -14.17 -15.72
CA ASP A 250 42.09 -13.40 -15.30
C ASP A 250 42.23 -13.48 -13.78
N ASN A 251 43.47 -13.49 -13.28
CA ASN A 251 43.69 -13.30 -11.86
C ASN A 251 43.58 -11.81 -11.48
N ALA A 252 42.41 -11.22 -11.69
CA ALA A 252 42.15 -9.80 -11.46
C ALA A 252 40.72 -9.59 -10.95
N ASN A 253 40.52 -8.60 -10.09
CA ASN A 253 39.19 -8.10 -9.75
C ASN A 253 38.74 -7.17 -10.89
N ARG A 254 37.90 -7.69 -11.80
CA ARG A 254 37.42 -6.94 -12.97
C ARG A 254 36.07 -6.26 -12.72
N GLY A 255 35.39 -6.60 -11.62
CA GLY A 255 34.01 -6.18 -11.35
C GLY A 255 32.97 -6.95 -12.18
N TRP A 256 33.38 -8.00 -12.91
CA TRP A 256 32.47 -8.78 -13.74
C TRP A 256 31.52 -9.58 -12.84
N VAL A 257 32.07 -10.23 -11.80
CA VAL A 257 31.29 -11.02 -10.85
C VAL A 257 30.30 -10.14 -10.10
N GLN A 258 30.75 -8.98 -9.62
CA GLN A 258 29.87 -7.97 -9.02
C GLN A 258 28.71 -7.57 -9.92
N ASN A 259 29.00 -7.27 -11.19
CA ASN A 259 27.98 -6.84 -12.14
C ASN A 259 26.98 -7.96 -12.44
N ALA A 260 27.44 -9.20 -12.61
CA ALA A 260 26.57 -10.35 -12.88
C ALA A 260 25.56 -10.56 -11.74
N TYR A 261 26.00 -10.53 -10.48
CA TYR A 261 25.09 -10.63 -9.34
C TYR A 261 24.17 -9.41 -9.20
N ARG A 262 24.66 -8.20 -9.49
CA ARG A 262 23.83 -6.98 -9.49
C ARG A 262 22.71 -7.05 -10.53
N GLU A 263 23.01 -7.55 -11.73
CA GLU A 263 22.04 -7.74 -12.80
C GLU A 263 20.92 -8.71 -12.38
N ILE A 264 21.27 -9.90 -11.87
CA ILE A 264 20.27 -10.87 -11.41
C ILE A 264 19.47 -10.35 -10.20
N SER A 265 20.12 -9.62 -9.29
CA SER A 265 19.40 -8.98 -8.19
C SER A 265 18.42 -7.91 -8.67
N SER A 266 18.76 -7.17 -9.73
CA SER A 266 17.88 -6.16 -10.32
C SER A 266 16.69 -6.81 -11.01
N TRP A 267 16.92 -7.90 -11.74
CA TRP A 267 15.86 -8.74 -12.31
C TRP A 267 14.87 -9.23 -11.24
N ASN A 268 15.38 -9.77 -10.13
CA ASN A 268 14.57 -10.30 -9.03
C ASN A 268 13.83 -9.23 -8.20
N ALA A 269 14.27 -7.97 -8.25
CA ALA A 269 13.64 -6.87 -7.54
C ALA A 269 12.29 -6.50 -8.17
N ASP A 270 12.17 -6.63 -9.49
CA ASP A 270 10.90 -6.51 -10.19
C ASP A 270 10.03 -7.74 -9.89
N SER A 271 8.90 -7.55 -9.22
CA SER A 271 8.00 -8.64 -8.84
C SER A 271 7.28 -9.28 -10.02
N SER A 272 7.21 -8.61 -11.17
CA SER A 272 6.55 -9.13 -12.35
C SER A 272 7.36 -10.25 -12.99
N ASN A 273 8.66 -10.29 -12.68
CA ASN A 273 9.58 -11.31 -13.12
C ASN A 273 9.52 -12.57 -12.26
N GLN A 274 9.57 -13.72 -12.93
CA GLN A 274 9.86 -14.98 -12.25
C GLN A 274 11.28 -14.92 -11.68
N GLN A 275 11.41 -15.27 -10.39
CA GLN A 275 12.68 -15.10 -9.67
C GLN A 275 13.71 -16.19 -10.01
N ILE A 276 14.96 -15.76 -10.13
CA ILE A 276 16.14 -16.62 -10.28
C ILE A 276 16.73 -16.84 -8.89
N ARG A 277 16.79 -18.10 -8.44
CA ARG A 277 17.19 -18.45 -7.06
C ARG A 277 18.69 -18.64 -6.90
N ALA A 278 19.41 -18.93 -7.98
CA ALA A 278 20.86 -19.10 -7.98
C ALA A 278 21.52 -18.57 -9.26
N LEU A 279 22.72 -18.01 -9.12
CA LEU A 279 23.65 -17.68 -10.20
C LEU A 279 25.00 -18.31 -9.86
N ILE A 280 25.44 -19.26 -10.68
CA ILE A 280 26.57 -20.14 -10.35
C ILE A 280 27.78 -19.81 -11.23
N LEU A 281 28.87 -19.35 -10.60
CA LEU A 281 30.12 -19.05 -11.33
C LEU A 281 30.81 -20.35 -11.78
N TYR A 282 31.13 -20.41 -13.07
CA TYR A 282 31.85 -21.53 -13.70
C TYR A 282 33.34 -21.20 -13.86
N ARG A 283 34.29 -22.02 -13.42
CA ARG A 283 34.19 -23.19 -12.52
C ARG A 283 35.27 -23.17 -11.46
N TRP A 284 35.07 -23.82 -10.31
CA TRP A 284 36.07 -23.77 -9.25
C TRP A 284 37.37 -24.53 -9.58
N PRO A 285 37.37 -25.86 -9.76
CA PRO A 285 38.59 -26.67 -9.89
C PRO A 285 39.34 -26.45 -11.21
N ARG A 286 40.66 -26.73 -11.19
CA ARG A 286 41.57 -26.64 -12.35
C ARG A 286 41.38 -27.76 -13.38
N TYR A 287 40.19 -27.86 -13.96
CA TYR A 287 39.87 -28.87 -14.97
C TYR A 287 39.95 -28.37 -16.41
N ASP A 288 39.67 -27.09 -16.64
CA ASP A 288 39.75 -26.46 -17.96
C ASP A 288 40.25 -25.02 -17.84
N GLN A 289 40.15 -24.24 -18.91
CA GLN A 289 40.62 -22.86 -18.95
C GLN A 289 39.79 -21.88 -18.09
N TRP A 290 38.56 -22.23 -17.71
CA TRP A 290 37.62 -21.39 -16.96
C TRP A 290 37.71 -21.61 -15.44
N TYR A 291 38.82 -22.17 -14.95
CA TYR A 291 39.01 -22.40 -13.51
C TYR A 291 39.20 -21.10 -12.70
N ILE A 292 38.66 -21.09 -11.49
CA ILE A 292 38.76 -20.00 -10.50
C ILE A 292 39.82 -20.31 -9.44
N GLN A 293 40.11 -21.58 -9.13
CA GLN A 293 41.05 -21.98 -8.09
C GLN A 293 42.48 -21.41 -8.30
N GLY A 294 42.88 -20.51 -7.41
CA GLY A 294 44.15 -19.80 -7.39
C GLY A 294 44.08 -18.39 -7.96
N LYS A 295 42.88 -17.91 -8.34
CA LYS A 295 42.65 -16.57 -8.90
C LYS A 295 42.18 -15.61 -7.79
N SER A 296 43.12 -15.16 -6.95
CA SER A 296 42.86 -14.22 -5.84
C SER A 296 42.11 -12.94 -6.26
N GLY A 297 42.29 -12.46 -7.49
CA GLY A 297 41.52 -11.35 -8.04
C GLY A 297 40.03 -11.65 -8.21
N VAL A 298 39.68 -12.84 -8.71
CA VAL A 298 38.27 -13.29 -8.81
C VAL A 298 37.69 -13.51 -7.42
N TYR A 299 38.50 -13.98 -6.46
CA TYR A 299 38.05 -14.13 -5.07
C TYR A 299 37.67 -12.77 -4.46
N ALA A 300 38.46 -11.73 -4.74
CA ALA A 300 38.16 -10.37 -4.30
C ALA A 300 36.88 -9.84 -4.95
N ASP A 301 36.71 -10.04 -6.25
CA ASP A 301 35.50 -9.66 -7.00
C ASP A 301 34.24 -10.32 -6.39
N PHE A 302 34.31 -11.63 -6.12
CA PHE A 302 33.21 -12.37 -5.50
C PHE A 302 32.92 -11.93 -4.06
N ARG A 303 33.95 -11.66 -3.25
CA ARG A 303 33.80 -11.11 -1.89
C ARG A 303 33.14 -9.72 -1.91
N GLU A 304 33.48 -8.89 -2.87
CA GLU A 304 32.88 -7.56 -3.04
C GLU A 304 31.42 -7.66 -3.46
N ALA A 305 31.07 -8.58 -4.36
CA ALA A 305 29.67 -8.88 -4.68
C ALA A 305 28.87 -9.28 -3.42
N MET A 306 29.48 -10.09 -2.55
CA MET A 306 28.92 -10.50 -1.26
C MET A 306 28.89 -9.40 -0.20
N ASN A 307 29.36 -8.19 -0.45
CA ASN A 307 29.07 -7.06 0.44
C ASN A 307 27.61 -6.59 0.32
N HIS A 308 26.87 -7.07 -0.69
CA HIS A 308 25.46 -6.76 -0.92
C HIS A 308 24.52 -7.91 -0.53
N GLU A 309 23.28 -7.59 -0.19
CA GLU A 309 22.22 -8.55 0.18
C GLU A 309 21.43 -9.03 -1.05
N TYR A 310 22.12 -9.70 -1.98
CA TYR A 310 21.47 -10.27 -3.16
C TYR A 310 20.74 -11.58 -2.79
N VAL A 311 19.44 -11.48 -2.55
CA VAL A 311 18.57 -12.57 -2.10
C VAL A 311 17.40 -12.79 -3.05
N TRP A 312 16.89 -14.02 -3.08
CA TRP A 312 15.58 -14.31 -3.64
C TRP A 312 14.55 -14.39 -2.50
N ARG A 313 13.34 -13.88 -2.76
CA ARG A 313 12.17 -13.98 -1.88
C ARG A 313 11.55 -15.38 -1.95
N GLU A 314 11.27 -15.97 -0.80
CA GLU A 314 10.55 -17.24 -0.69
C GLU A 314 9.04 -17.00 -0.90
N ILE A 315 8.49 -17.55 -1.99
CA ILE A 315 7.04 -17.49 -2.24
C ILE A 315 6.36 -18.44 -1.27
N LYS A 316 5.72 -17.90 -0.24
CA LYS A 316 5.01 -18.70 0.77
C LYS A 316 3.82 -19.45 0.13
N PRO A 317 3.60 -20.74 0.47
CA PRO A 317 2.45 -21.48 -0.02
C PRO A 317 1.15 -20.81 0.44
N PRO A 318 0.09 -20.82 -0.39
CA PRO A 318 -1.21 -20.28 0.01
C PRO A 318 -1.71 -20.91 1.31
N ARG A 319 -2.30 -20.10 2.20
CA ARG A 319 -2.96 -20.60 3.41
C ARG A 319 -4.46 -20.40 3.34
N GLN A 320 -5.19 -21.35 3.89
CA GLN A 320 -6.61 -21.20 4.20
C GLN A 320 -6.75 -20.48 5.55
N ILE A 321 -7.38 -19.31 5.55
CA ILE A 321 -7.65 -18.52 6.74
C ILE A 321 -9.12 -18.12 6.68
N ASN A 322 -9.91 -18.51 7.69
CA ASN A 322 -11.35 -18.21 7.74
C ASN A 322 -12.15 -18.62 6.49
N GLY A 323 -11.77 -19.74 5.86
CA GLY A 323 -12.42 -20.25 4.65
C GLY A 323 -12.03 -19.55 3.34
N PHE A 324 -11.08 -18.59 3.39
CA PHE A 324 -10.57 -17.91 2.20
C PHE A 324 -9.08 -18.18 2.00
N THR A 325 -8.67 -18.24 0.74
CA THR A 325 -7.27 -18.45 0.39
C THR A 325 -6.48 -17.15 0.43
N VAL A 326 -5.43 -17.07 1.24
CA VAL A 326 -4.49 -15.95 1.28
C VAL A 326 -3.15 -16.40 0.73
N ARG A 327 -2.58 -15.69 -0.25
CA ARG A 327 -1.36 -16.09 -0.96
C ARG A 327 -0.50 -14.90 -1.37
N GLY A 328 0.74 -15.19 -1.78
CA GLY A 328 1.67 -14.18 -2.30
C GLY A 328 1.87 -13.01 -1.34
N ALA A 329 1.89 -11.79 -1.89
CA ALA A 329 2.16 -10.59 -1.11
C ALA A 329 1.08 -10.29 -0.05
N PHE A 330 -0.17 -10.72 -0.23
CA PHE A 330 -1.21 -10.61 0.80
C PHE A 330 -0.92 -11.51 2.01
N LEU A 331 -0.40 -12.72 1.76
CA LEU A 331 0.00 -13.64 2.83
C LEU A 331 1.24 -13.15 3.57
N GLU A 332 2.20 -12.57 2.84
CA GLU A 332 3.38 -11.94 3.43
C GLU A 332 2.99 -10.79 4.37
N PHE A 333 2.10 -9.90 3.91
CA PHE A 333 1.56 -8.83 4.74
C PHE A 333 0.81 -9.38 5.96
N PHE A 334 -0.08 -10.36 5.75
CA PHE A 334 -0.84 -10.95 6.85
C PHE A 334 0.07 -11.60 7.92
N ASP A 335 1.15 -12.26 7.51
CA ASP A 335 2.11 -12.88 8.43
C ASP A 335 2.94 -11.87 9.22
N GLU A 336 3.33 -10.77 8.58
CA GLU A 336 4.10 -9.71 9.23
C GLU A 336 3.24 -8.94 10.25
N TRP A 337 1.99 -8.63 9.88
CA TRP A 337 1.15 -7.74 10.66
C TRP A 337 0.19 -8.47 11.60
N GLY A 338 -0.15 -9.72 11.31
CA GLY A 338 -0.98 -10.59 12.13
C GLY A 338 -2.49 -10.31 12.01
N GLN A 339 -3.28 -11.30 12.45
CA GLN A 339 -4.75 -11.25 12.39
C GLN A 339 -5.34 -10.12 13.23
N ASP A 340 -4.71 -9.74 14.34
CA ASP A 340 -5.19 -8.63 15.17
C ASP A 340 -5.09 -7.28 14.44
N ARG A 341 -4.23 -7.15 13.43
CA ARG A 341 -4.10 -5.91 12.65
C ARG A 341 -4.91 -5.96 11.38
N CYS A 342 -4.88 -7.09 10.67
CA CYS A 342 -5.58 -7.23 9.39
C CYS A 342 -7.07 -7.54 9.56
N GLY A 343 -7.43 -8.25 10.63
CA GLY A 343 -8.66 -9.03 10.68
C GLY A 343 -8.57 -10.30 9.82
N ALA A 344 -9.53 -11.21 9.98
CA ALA A 344 -9.60 -12.37 9.09
C ALA A 344 -9.88 -11.93 7.63
N PRO A 345 -9.43 -12.67 6.60
CA PRO A 345 -9.90 -12.42 5.24
C PRO A 345 -11.41 -12.67 5.17
N ILE A 346 -12.10 -11.88 4.34
CA ILE A 346 -13.54 -11.97 4.11
C ILE A 346 -13.89 -12.18 2.62
N THR A 347 -12.87 -12.23 1.76
CA THR A 347 -13.00 -12.56 0.34
C THR A 347 -11.84 -13.42 -0.12
N GLU A 348 -12.04 -14.13 -1.23
CA GLU A 348 -10.92 -14.58 -2.07
C GLU A 348 -10.17 -13.38 -2.65
N GLU A 349 -8.97 -13.62 -3.19
CA GLU A 349 -8.27 -12.65 -4.04
C GLU A 349 -9.13 -12.37 -5.28
N ILE A 350 -9.50 -11.11 -5.49
CA ILE A 350 -10.27 -10.63 -6.64
C ILE A 350 -9.46 -9.61 -7.44
N VAL A 351 -9.88 -9.31 -8.67
CA VAL A 351 -9.28 -8.23 -9.47
C VAL A 351 -10.28 -7.07 -9.51
N GLU A 352 -9.87 -5.91 -8.99
CA GLU A 352 -10.63 -4.66 -9.05
C GLU A 352 -9.71 -3.59 -9.68
N ASP A 353 -10.22 -2.90 -10.70
CA ASP A 353 -9.48 -1.87 -11.47
C ASP A 353 -8.16 -2.38 -12.08
N GLY A 354 -8.13 -3.66 -12.47
CA GLY A 354 -6.93 -4.31 -13.03
C GLY A 354 -5.85 -4.66 -12.00
N LEU A 355 -6.10 -4.44 -10.72
CA LEU A 355 -5.19 -4.75 -9.62
C LEU A 355 -5.77 -5.86 -8.74
N LYS A 356 -4.89 -6.77 -8.30
CA LYS A 356 -5.30 -7.81 -7.34
C LYS A 356 -5.67 -7.15 -6.03
N THR A 357 -6.79 -7.53 -5.44
CA THR A 357 -7.35 -6.94 -4.24
C THR A 357 -7.88 -8.06 -3.35
N GLN A 358 -7.60 -8.01 -2.05
CA GLN A 358 -8.20 -8.92 -1.08
C GLN A 358 -8.70 -8.15 0.14
N TYR A 359 -9.92 -8.46 0.56
CA TYR A 359 -10.57 -7.82 1.68
C TYR A 359 -10.33 -8.61 2.96
N PHE A 360 -9.93 -7.90 4.00
CA PHE A 360 -9.85 -8.40 5.37
C PHE A 360 -10.88 -7.65 6.23
N GLU A 361 -11.19 -8.16 7.41
CA GLU A 361 -12.19 -7.52 8.27
C GLU A 361 -11.81 -6.07 8.59
N ARG A 362 -10.52 -5.76 8.78
CA ARG A 362 -10.09 -4.43 9.29
C ARG A 362 -9.44 -3.54 8.23
N LEU A 363 -9.05 -4.11 7.09
CA LEU A 363 -8.36 -3.40 6.02
C LEU A 363 -8.59 -4.07 4.67
N VAL A 364 -8.23 -3.38 3.60
CA VAL A 364 -8.27 -3.94 2.25
C VAL A 364 -6.90 -3.75 1.66
N LEU A 365 -6.36 -4.84 1.11
CA LEU A 365 -5.05 -4.85 0.49
C LEU A 365 -5.24 -4.89 -1.01
N GLN A 366 -4.47 -4.10 -1.73
CA GLN A 366 -4.39 -4.11 -3.19
C GLN A 366 -2.93 -4.23 -3.60
N GLN A 367 -2.65 -5.16 -4.50
CA GLN A 367 -1.32 -5.38 -5.06
C GLN A 367 -1.20 -4.60 -6.37
N ASP A 368 -0.17 -3.77 -6.47
CA ASP A 368 0.14 -3.02 -7.69
C ASP A 368 0.84 -3.88 -8.75
N GLN A 369 1.15 -3.29 -9.90
CA GLN A 369 1.82 -3.97 -11.01
C GLN A 369 3.29 -4.33 -10.70
N SER A 370 3.92 -3.62 -9.76
CA SER A 370 5.24 -3.93 -9.18
C SER A 370 5.17 -4.90 -8.01
N GLY A 371 4.00 -5.52 -7.78
CA GLY A 371 3.77 -6.59 -6.82
C GLY A 371 3.81 -6.16 -5.36
N ASP A 372 3.93 -4.86 -5.10
CA ASP A 372 3.88 -4.28 -3.78
C ASP A 372 2.42 -4.20 -3.32
N VAL A 373 2.20 -4.48 -2.03
CA VAL A 373 0.87 -4.44 -1.42
C VAL A 373 0.66 -3.10 -0.71
N HIS A 374 -0.42 -2.46 -1.09
CA HIS A 374 -0.86 -1.16 -0.56
C HIS A 374 -2.21 -1.29 0.12
N LEU A 375 -2.46 -0.40 1.07
CA LEU A 375 -3.79 -0.25 1.64
C LEU A 375 -4.73 0.37 0.61
N LYS A 376 -5.78 -0.35 0.21
CA LYS A 376 -6.83 0.19 -0.63
C LYS A 376 -7.71 1.12 0.19
N ALA A 377 -7.88 2.36 -0.28
CA ALA A 377 -8.74 3.34 0.35
C ALA A 377 -10.21 2.96 0.21
N VAL A 378 -10.75 2.19 1.16
CA VAL A 378 -12.17 1.81 1.20
C VAL A 378 -12.84 2.56 2.34
N GLY A 379 -13.84 3.39 2.02
CA GLY A 379 -14.63 4.08 3.03
C GLY A 379 -15.33 3.10 3.97
N VAL A 380 -15.39 3.42 5.26
CA VAL A 380 -16.01 2.58 6.30
C VAL A 380 -17.46 2.25 5.97
N GLU A 381 -18.20 3.15 5.33
CA GLU A 381 -19.57 2.90 4.85
C GLU A 381 -19.63 1.82 3.77
N VAL A 382 -18.63 1.73 2.87
CA VAL A 382 -18.57 0.66 1.86
C VAL A 382 -18.24 -0.69 2.52
N GLN A 383 -17.37 -0.70 3.53
CA GLN A 383 -17.08 -1.93 4.28
C GLN A 383 -18.26 -2.35 5.16
N ALA A 384 -18.93 -1.40 5.84
CA ALA A 384 -20.09 -1.64 6.67
C ALA A 384 -21.30 -2.07 5.84
N LEU A 385 -21.64 -1.35 4.75
CA LEU A 385 -22.69 -1.78 3.81
C LEU A 385 -22.40 -3.16 3.21
N ARG A 386 -21.14 -3.47 2.89
CA ARG A 386 -20.80 -4.80 2.34
C ARG A 386 -20.89 -5.90 3.39
N ARG A 387 -20.51 -5.64 4.67
CA ARG A 387 -20.77 -6.57 5.78
C ARG A 387 -22.27 -6.79 5.96
N THR A 388 -23.06 -5.73 6.02
CA THR A 388 -24.53 -5.83 6.12
C THR A 388 -25.13 -6.55 4.91
N THR A 389 -24.66 -6.29 3.69
CA THR A 389 -25.14 -6.98 2.47
C THR A 389 -24.83 -8.47 2.51
N ARG A 390 -23.66 -8.86 3.02
CA ARG A 390 -23.30 -10.27 3.20
C ARG A 390 -24.16 -10.92 4.28
N ASP A 391 -24.31 -10.27 5.43
CA ASP A 391 -25.09 -10.81 6.55
C ASP A 391 -26.58 -10.98 6.14
N LEU A 392 -27.12 -10.02 5.37
CA LEU A 392 -28.45 -10.12 4.76
C LEU A 392 -28.55 -11.25 3.73
N ARG A 393 -27.52 -11.47 2.90
CA ARG A 393 -27.50 -12.59 1.94
C ARG A 393 -27.48 -13.95 2.66
N ALA A 394 -26.67 -14.10 3.70
CA ALA A 394 -26.63 -15.32 4.50
C ALA A 394 -27.97 -15.60 5.19
N GLN A 395 -28.62 -14.57 5.75
CA GLN A 395 -29.98 -14.69 6.30
C GLN A 395 -31.01 -15.07 5.22
N THR A 396 -30.85 -14.56 4.01
CA THR A 396 -31.74 -14.90 2.88
C THR A 396 -31.60 -16.36 2.49
N GLU A 397 -30.37 -16.90 2.44
CA GLU A 397 -30.12 -18.32 2.17
C GLU A 397 -30.70 -19.22 3.26
N GLU A 398 -30.51 -18.87 4.53
CA GLU A 398 -31.10 -19.61 5.67
C GLU A 398 -32.64 -19.60 5.60
N LEU A 399 -33.25 -18.45 5.33
CA LEU A 399 -34.70 -18.34 5.16
C LEU A 399 -35.20 -19.16 3.98
N GLN A 400 -34.47 -19.18 2.86
CA GLN A 400 -34.83 -20.00 1.70
C GLN A 400 -34.78 -21.50 2.00
N GLU A 401 -33.78 -21.98 2.76
CA GLU A 401 -33.74 -23.38 3.20
C GLU A 401 -34.90 -23.71 4.14
N ARG A 402 -35.25 -22.78 5.03
CA ARG A 402 -36.36 -22.96 5.98
C ARG A 402 -37.72 -22.95 5.28
N ILE A 403 -37.89 -22.14 4.25
CA ILE A 403 -39.06 -22.16 3.37
C ILE A 403 -39.13 -23.50 2.64
N ARG A 404 -38.04 -23.99 2.02
CA ARG A 404 -38.04 -25.31 1.37
C ARG A 404 -38.39 -26.44 2.34
N ALA A 405 -37.91 -26.37 3.57
CA ALA A 405 -38.24 -27.35 4.61
C ALA A 405 -39.72 -27.30 5.01
N LEU A 406 -40.31 -26.10 5.11
CA LEU A 406 -41.73 -25.92 5.38
C LEU A 406 -42.62 -26.32 4.19
N GLU A 407 -42.23 -25.98 2.96
CA GLU A 407 -42.92 -26.43 1.74
C GLU A 407 -42.96 -27.95 1.69
N LYS A 408 -41.85 -28.62 2.01
CA LYS A 408 -41.79 -30.07 2.12
C LYS A 408 -42.71 -30.62 3.23
N GLN A 409 -42.79 -29.95 4.39
CA GLN A 409 -43.72 -30.33 5.46
C GLN A 409 -45.18 -30.11 5.10
N ILE A 410 -45.50 -29.09 4.29
CA ILE A 410 -46.85 -28.83 3.79
C ILE A 410 -47.19 -29.86 2.71
N GLU A 411 -46.26 -30.23 1.84
CA GLU A 411 -46.43 -31.28 0.84
C GLU A 411 -46.66 -32.66 1.51
N GLU A 412 -45.87 -32.97 2.56
CA GLU A 412 -46.03 -34.17 3.39
C GLU A 412 -47.29 -34.10 4.31
N GLY A 413 -47.76 -32.91 4.66
CA GLY A 413 -48.97 -32.70 5.47
C GLY A 413 -50.27 -32.66 4.67
N CYS A 414 -50.24 -32.21 3.42
CA CYS A 414 -51.38 -32.21 2.50
C CYS A 414 -51.76 -33.60 1.99
N GLU A 415 -50.89 -34.62 2.14
CA GLU A 415 -51.24 -36.01 1.86
C GLU A 415 -52.16 -36.64 2.93
N GLN A 416 -52.49 -35.95 4.03
CA GLN A 416 -53.31 -36.53 5.11
C GLN A 416 -54.72 -35.98 5.33
N GLU A 417 -55.21 -34.98 4.58
CA GLU A 417 -56.62 -34.54 4.73
C GLU A 417 -57.31 -34.24 3.39
N VAL A 418 -58.02 -35.25 2.86
CA VAL A 418 -59.15 -35.06 1.96
C VAL A 418 -60.35 -35.87 2.46
N PRO A 419 -61.42 -35.22 2.93
CA PRO A 419 -62.78 -35.73 2.81
C PRO A 419 -63.53 -34.98 1.70
N GLU A 420 -64.26 -35.75 0.90
CA GLU A 420 -65.05 -35.34 -0.26
C GLU A 420 -66.23 -34.40 0.09
N GLY A 421 -66.48 -33.38 -0.75
CA GLY A 421 -67.75 -32.63 -0.77
C GLY A 421 -67.81 -31.59 -1.91
N PRO A 422 -68.94 -31.43 -2.65
CA PRO A 422 -68.92 -30.94 -4.05
C PRO A 422 -69.50 -29.54 -4.30
N GLY A 423 -69.06 -28.91 -5.39
CA GLY A 423 -69.76 -27.88 -6.20
C GLY A 423 -69.81 -26.46 -5.62
N GLY A 424 -69.59 -25.35 -6.32
CA GLY A 424 -69.48 -25.07 -7.76
C GLY A 424 -70.08 -23.68 -8.01
N GLY A 425 -69.26 -22.76 -8.56
CA GLY A 425 -69.62 -21.49 -9.25
C GLY A 425 -70.46 -20.44 -8.50
N GLU A 426 -70.52 -19.16 -8.85
CA GLU A 426 -69.74 -18.19 -9.63
C GLU A 426 -70.47 -16.81 -9.43
N PRO A 427 -70.08 -15.66 -10.03
CA PRO A 427 -70.05 -14.35 -9.37
C PRO A 427 -71.03 -13.30 -9.97
N GLN A 428 -71.02 -12.05 -9.46
CA GLN A 428 -70.95 -10.79 -10.25
C GLN A 428 -71.16 -9.49 -9.42
N GLU A 429 -70.44 -8.45 -9.87
CA GLU A 429 -70.54 -6.97 -9.73
C GLU A 429 -71.98 -6.37 -9.79
N PRO A 430 -72.28 -5.05 -9.59
CA PRO A 430 -71.46 -3.86 -9.97
C PRO A 430 -71.59 -2.51 -9.21
N GLU A 431 -70.68 -1.59 -9.60
CA GLU A 431 -70.71 -0.13 -9.86
C GLU A 431 -71.50 0.95 -9.04
N GLU A 432 -70.72 2.03 -8.78
CA GLU A 432 -70.97 3.49 -8.91
C GLU A 432 -71.85 4.30 -7.93
N GLY A 433 -71.32 5.47 -7.52
CA GLY A 433 -72.11 6.69 -7.25
C GLY A 433 -71.73 7.55 -6.03
N GLU A 434 -71.00 8.65 -6.26
CA GLU A 434 -70.91 9.88 -5.44
C GLU A 434 -72.28 10.60 -5.23
N PRO A 435 -72.43 11.79 -4.57
CA PRO A 435 -71.65 12.47 -3.51
C PRO A 435 -72.51 13.11 -2.38
N GLY A 436 -71.85 13.59 -1.31
CA GLY A 436 -72.03 14.96 -0.77
C GLY A 436 -73.10 15.27 0.31
N GLY A 437 -72.62 15.76 1.47
CA GLY A 437 -73.31 16.82 2.24
C GLY A 437 -73.79 16.48 3.67
N PRO A 438 -73.95 17.48 4.56
CA PRO A 438 -73.24 17.49 5.86
C PRO A 438 -74.15 17.70 7.11
N GLY A 439 -73.55 17.70 8.30
CA GLY A 439 -74.00 18.51 9.46
C GLY A 439 -74.08 17.83 10.82
N ASP A 440 -73.26 18.33 11.76
CA ASP A 440 -73.49 18.70 13.18
C ASP A 440 -74.29 17.76 14.12
N GLY A 441 -74.02 17.55 15.41
CA GLY A 441 -73.13 18.15 16.42
C GLY A 441 -73.56 17.67 17.83
N GLU A 442 -72.71 17.89 18.85
CA GLU A 442 -72.97 17.94 20.31
C GLU A 442 -73.51 16.65 21.03
N GLY A 443 -73.18 16.28 22.27
CA GLY A 443 -72.39 16.81 23.39
C GLY A 443 -72.58 15.92 24.66
N GLN A 444 -71.67 16.09 25.64
CA GLN A 444 -71.81 15.87 27.12
C GLN A 444 -71.84 14.45 27.79
N GLN A 445 -70.71 14.10 28.44
CA GLN A 445 -70.43 13.72 29.88
C GLN A 445 -71.59 13.46 30.89
N PRO A 446 -71.40 12.91 32.14
CA PRO A 446 -70.18 12.46 32.91
C PRO A 446 -70.38 11.24 33.90
N ASP A 447 -69.42 11.09 34.85
CA ASP A 447 -69.43 10.44 36.20
C ASP A 447 -69.31 8.90 36.32
N GLY A 448 -68.58 8.27 37.25
CA GLY A 448 -67.80 8.68 38.43
C GLY A 448 -67.36 7.45 39.26
N ASP A 449 -66.56 7.70 40.30
CA ASP A 449 -66.20 6.87 41.48
C ASP A 449 -64.89 6.04 41.56
N GLU A 450 -64.06 6.48 42.53
CA GLU A 450 -62.83 5.96 43.17
C GLU A 450 -63.20 5.17 44.47
N PRO A 451 -62.31 4.73 45.42
CA PRO A 451 -60.83 4.64 45.50
C PRO A 451 -60.27 3.36 46.21
N GLY A 452 -58.93 3.24 46.33
CA GLY A 452 -58.27 2.37 47.35
C GLY A 452 -56.76 2.09 47.17
N GLU A 453 -55.90 2.95 47.74
CA GLU A 453 -54.41 2.91 47.88
C GLU A 453 -53.85 1.79 48.83
N PRO A 454 -52.51 1.61 49.09
CA PRO A 454 -51.31 2.39 48.68
C PRO A 454 -50.04 1.58 48.26
N GLY A 455 -49.05 2.28 47.67
CA GLY A 455 -47.63 1.85 47.69
C GLY A 455 -46.71 2.63 46.74
N ALA A 456 -45.94 3.59 47.28
CA ALA A 456 -44.85 4.31 46.60
C ALA A 456 -43.47 3.90 47.20
N PRO A 457 -42.29 4.34 46.71
CA PRO A 457 -41.98 5.24 45.57
C PRO A 457 -40.81 4.75 44.65
N GLY A 458 -40.53 5.47 43.55
CA GLY A 458 -39.28 5.34 42.81
C GLY A 458 -39.24 6.07 41.45
N ASP A 459 -38.90 7.36 41.52
CA ASP A 459 -38.41 8.31 40.50
C ASP A 459 -38.14 7.82 39.06
N GLY A 460 -38.72 8.54 38.08
CA GLY A 460 -38.39 8.45 36.65
C GLY A 460 -38.98 9.63 35.87
N GLU A 461 -38.09 10.33 35.16
CA GLU A 461 -38.26 11.67 34.56
C GLU A 461 -39.40 11.81 33.54
N GLN A 462 -40.06 12.97 33.58
CA GLN A 462 -41.07 13.42 32.61
C GLN A 462 -40.39 13.89 31.31
N GLN A 463 -40.77 13.31 30.16
CA GLN A 463 -40.54 13.89 28.84
C GLN A 463 -41.73 14.76 28.44
N GLN A 464 -41.45 16.02 28.09
CA GLN A 464 -42.42 16.95 27.48
C GLN A 464 -42.60 16.63 25.98
N PRO A 465 -43.78 16.89 25.38
CA PRO A 465 -44.03 16.62 23.97
C PRO A 465 -43.43 17.70 23.07
N GLU A 466 -42.82 17.28 21.97
CA GLU A 466 -42.20 18.13 20.94
C GLU A 466 -43.24 19.01 20.21
N GLU A 467 -42.92 20.31 20.12
CA GLU A 467 -43.60 21.32 19.33
C GLU A 467 -43.21 21.17 17.85
N ASP A 468 -44.20 21.07 16.95
CA ASP A 468 -44.01 21.03 15.49
C ASP A 468 -43.20 22.24 15.00
N ALA A 469 -41.97 21.99 14.55
CA ALA A 469 -41.08 23.01 14.00
C ALA A 469 -41.50 23.42 12.58
N ALA A 470 -41.61 24.72 12.35
CA ALA A 470 -41.83 25.35 11.05
C ALA A 470 -40.78 24.90 10.00
N PRO A 471 -41.12 24.92 8.69
CA PRO A 471 -40.23 24.44 7.62
C PRO A 471 -38.89 25.20 7.59
N PRO A 472 -37.79 24.53 7.21
CA PRO A 472 -36.45 25.10 7.29
C PRO A 472 -36.28 26.26 6.31
N ALA A 473 -35.65 27.34 6.79
CA ALA A 473 -35.23 28.47 5.97
C ALA A 473 -34.26 28.01 4.85
N PRO A 474 -34.24 28.69 3.68
CA PRO A 474 -33.34 28.33 2.59
C PRO A 474 -31.86 28.39 3.01
N PRO A 475 -30.98 27.56 2.40
CA PRO A 475 -29.59 27.46 2.80
C PRO A 475 -28.85 28.80 2.56
N VAL A 476 -28.34 29.37 3.64
CA VAL A 476 -27.46 30.54 3.58
C VAL A 476 -26.09 30.07 3.05
N ALA A 477 -25.60 30.69 1.99
CA ALA A 477 -24.28 30.35 1.42
C ALA A 477 -23.17 30.57 2.45
N GLU A 478 -22.29 29.57 2.60
CA GLU A 478 -21.20 29.56 3.59
C GLU A 478 -19.95 30.27 3.04
N ILE A 479 -19.47 31.28 3.76
CA ILE A 479 -18.21 31.97 3.47
C ILE A 479 -17.08 30.99 3.74
N VAL A 480 -16.27 30.70 2.73
CA VAL A 480 -15.10 29.81 2.86
C VAL A 480 -14.03 30.46 3.74
N ARG A 481 -13.42 29.68 4.64
CA ARG A 481 -12.31 30.14 5.49
C ARG A 481 -11.13 30.63 4.64
N PRO A 482 -10.57 31.82 4.89
CA PRO A 482 -9.37 32.26 4.18
C PRO A 482 -8.16 31.40 4.57
N MET A 483 -7.25 31.19 3.63
CA MET A 483 -5.96 30.53 3.90
C MET A 483 -5.13 31.41 4.84
N TRP A 484 -4.63 30.82 5.93
CA TRP A 484 -3.71 31.48 6.85
C TRP A 484 -2.64 30.54 7.36
N GLU A 485 -1.51 31.10 7.74
CA GLU A 485 -0.43 30.38 8.40
C GLU A 485 -0.62 30.41 9.93
N ASN A 486 -0.65 29.25 10.59
CA ASN A 486 -0.77 29.19 12.04
C ASN A 486 0.63 29.16 12.67
N ILE A 487 1.02 30.28 13.27
CA ILE A 487 2.33 30.46 13.90
C ILE A 487 2.22 30.63 15.42
N VAL A 488 1.08 30.32 16.02
CA VAL A 488 0.80 30.52 17.47
C VAL A 488 1.89 29.90 18.34
N TYR A 489 2.36 28.70 17.97
CA TYR A 489 3.35 27.92 18.73
C TYR A 489 4.81 28.18 18.33
N GLU A 490 5.03 28.99 17.29
CA GLU A 490 6.35 29.36 16.78
C GLU A 490 6.81 30.72 17.32
N LEU A 491 5.86 31.57 17.70
CA LEU A 491 6.14 32.91 18.19
C LEU A 491 6.80 32.90 19.58
N PRO A 492 7.71 33.85 19.86
CA PRO A 492 8.22 34.10 21.20
C PRO A 492 7.08 34.23 22.23
N SER A 493 7.21 33.52 23.36
CA SER A 493 6.29 33.60 24.49
C SER A 493 7.06 33.74 25.79
N HIS A 494 6.44 34.33 26.80
CA HIS A 494 7.06 34.52 28.11
C HIS A 494 7.20 33.19 28.85
N ALA A 495 8.32 32.98 29.54
CA ALA A 495 8.61 31.73 30.25
C ALA A 495 7.48 31.30 31.20
N GLU A 496 7.05 32.22 32.08
CA GLU A 496 6.10 31.91 33.17
C GLU A 496 4.67 32.46 32.99
N LYS A 497 4.47 33.51 32.19
CA LYS A 497 3.17 34.18 32.08
C LYS A 497 2.31 33.54 31.00
N ARG A 498 1.00 33.44 31.24
CA ARG A 498 0.01 32.95 30.27
C ARG A 498 -1.16 33.93 30.20
N TYR A 499 -1.80 34.00 29.03
CA TYR A 499 -3.04 34.73 28.87
C TYR A 499 -4.19 33.95 29.51
N ASP A 500 -5.18 34.70 30.01
CA ASP A 500 -6.46 34.12 30.41
C ASP A 500 -7.23 33.63 29.18
N LEU A 501 -8.21 32.76 29.42
CA LEU A 501 -9.05 32.16 28.38
C LEU A 501 -10.50 32.62 28.51
N ARG A 502 -11.19 32.71 27.38
CA ARG A 502 -12.63 32.94 27.25
C ARG A 502 -13.26 31.86 26.37
N GLU A 503 -14.55 31.67 26.52
CA GLU A 503 -15.36 30.94 25.53
C GLU A 503 -15.48 31.77 24.25
N ALA A 504 -15.44 31.12 23.08
CA ALA A 504 -15.54 31.81 21.78
C ALA A 504 -16.86 32.61 21.66
N ARG A 505 -17.96 32.06 22.19
CA ARG A 505 -19.28 32.74 22.23
C ARG A 505 -19.31 34.02 23.06
N SER A 506 -18.25 34.36 23.80
CA SER A 506 -18.14 35.64 24.53
C SER A 506 -17.63 36.77 23.65
N ILE A 507 -17.10 36.47 22.47
CA ILE A 507 -16.61 37.48 21.53
C ILE A 507 -17.81 38.28 21.00
N ARG A 508 -17.70 39.61 21.05
CA ARG A 508 -18.72 40.56 20.59
C ARG A 508 -18.19 41.51 19.52
N TYR A 509 -16.87 41.67 19.42
CA TYR A 509 -16.23 42.63 18.52
C TYR A 509 -15.03 42.03 17.79
N LEU A 510 -14.92 42.36 16.50
CA LEU A 510 -13.68 42.21 15.74
C LEU A 510 -12.97 43.57 15.71
N VAL A 511 -11.81 43.66 16.34
CA VAL A 511 -11.07 44.90 16.49
C VAL A 511 -9.96 44.99 15.46
N ILE A 512 -10.07 45.97 14.57
CA ILE A 512 -9.05 46.29 13.58
C ILE A 512 -8.03 47.25 14.20
N SER A 513 -6.75 46.87 14.15
CA SER A 513 -5.61 47.68 14.60
C SER A 513 -4.53 47.73 13.52
N HIS A 514 -3.60 48.68 13.66
CA HIS A 514 -2.35 48.69 12.90
C HIS A 514 -1.13 48.58 13.82
N THR A 515 0.04 48.29 13.24
CA THR A 515 1.29 48.20 14.00
C THR A 515 2.00 49.56 14.18
N ALA A 516 1.61 50.59 13.41
CA ALA A 516 2.25 51.90 13.38
C ALA A 516 3.75 51.88 12.99
N VAL A 517 4.23 50.77 12.46
CA VAL A 517 5.59 50.57 11.93
C VAL A 517 5.54 50.06 10.50
N SER A 518 6.68 49.92 9.83
CA SER A 518 6.75 49.38 8.46
C SER A 518 5.98 48.06 8.33
N SER A 519 5.28 47.88 7.22
CA SER A 519 4.59 46.63 6.85
C SER A 519 5.53 45.45 6.59
N THR A 520 6.84 45.69 6.60
CA THR A 520 7.90 44.67 6.52
C THR A 520 8.27 44.07 7.89
N VAL A 521 7.75 44.60 9.00
CA VAL A 521 8.01 44.06 10.34
C VAL A 521 7.17 42.80 10.55
N THR A 522 7.81 41.67 10.81
CA THR A 522 7.16 40.35 10.95
C THR A 522 6.41 40.21 12.28
N ALA A 523 5.44 39.30 12.33
CA ALA A 523 4.74 38.92 13.56
C ALA A 523 5.71 38.46 14.67
N GLU A 524 6.79 37.76 14.30
CA GLU A 524 7.85 37.33 15.22
C GLU A 524 8.52 38.53 15.94
N LYS A 525 8.91 39.57 15.20
CA LYS A 525 9.52 40.77 15.79
C LYS A 525 8.56 41.53 16.71
N ILE A 526 7.28 41.52 16.37
CA ILE A 526 6.22 42.13 17.20
C ILE A 526 6.03 41.31 18.48
N ALA A 527 5.96 39.98 18.38
CA ALA A 527 5.88 39.07 19.52
C ALA A 527 7.10 39.24 20.44
N GLN A 528 8.30 39.29 19.87
CA GLN A 528 9.53 39.55 20.61
C GLN A 528 9.45 40.86 21.39
N PHE A 529 8.98 41.95 20.76
CA PHE A 529 8.81 43.23 21.45
C PHE A 529 7.79 43.14 22.59
N HIS A 530 6.63 42.50 22.38
CA HIS A 530 5.62 42.34 23.43
C HIS A 530 6.12 41.50 24.62
N VAL A 531 6.89 40.44 24.36
CA VAL A 531 7.42 39.56 25.42
C VAL A 531 8.60 40.19 26.13
N GLU A 532 9.63 40.62 25.39
CA GLU A 532 10.89 41.06 25.97
C GLU A 532 10.80 42.48 26.55
N HIS A 533 10.10 43.39 25.87
CA HIS A 533 10.03 44.79 26.30
C HIS A 533 8.78 45.14 27.09
N LEU A 534 7.59 44.64 26.69
CA LEU A 534 6.35 44.90 27.43
C LEU A 534 6.07 43.88 28.53
N GLN A 535 6.86 42.80 28.60
CA GLN A 535 6.72 41.75 29.62
C GLN A 535 5.34 41.08 29.58
N TRP A 536 4.74 40.96 28.39
CA TRP A 536 3.46 40.29 28.16
C TRP A 536 3.64 38.78 28.00
N PRO A 537 2.58 37.97 28.23
CA PRO A 537 2.61 36.53 27.97
C PRO A 537 3.02 36.13 26.55
N GLY A 538 2.66 36.94 25.54
CA GLY A 538 2.92 36.68 24.13
C GLY A 538 2.56 37.90 23.27
N ILE A 539 2.31 37.67 21.98
CA ILE A 539 1.82 38.70 21.06
C ILE A 539 0.39 39.13 21.42
N GLY A 540 0.07 40.43 21.28
CA GLY A 540 -1.25 40.98 21.63
C GLY A 540 -2.38 40.70 20.62
N TYR A 541 -2.10 40.11 19.46
CA TYR A 541 -3.05 39.97 18.35
C TYR A 541 -3.50 38.52 18.14
N HIS A 542 -4.69 38.33 17.59
CA HIS A 542 -5.20 37.00 17.19
C HIS A 542 -4.83 36.70 15.74
N PHE A 543 -4.95 37.72 14.89
CA PHE A 543 -4.49 37.67 13.51
C PHE A 543 -3.59 38.85 13.18
N TYR A 544 -2.59 38.59 12.33
CA TYR A 544 -1.71 39.59 11.75
C TYR A 544 -1.75 39.49 10.22
N ILE A 545 -1.85 40.62 9.52
CA ILE A 545 -1.86 40.68 8.04
C ILE A 545 -0.64 41.48 7.57
N ASP A 546 0.27 40.83 6.84
CA ASP A 546 1.51 41.48 6.37
C ASP A 546 1.27 42.46 5.20
N GLY A 547 2.34 43.13 4.74
CA GLY A 547 2.25 44.06 3.59
C GLY A 547 1.83 43.41 2.26
N LYS A 548 1.92 42.09 2.12
CA LYS A 548 1.51 41.33 0.93
C LYS A 548 0.07 40.80 1.03
N GLY A 549 -0.58 40.94 2.18
CA GLY A 549 -1.91 40.42 2.44
C GLY A 549 -1.92 38.97 2.95
N HIS A 550 -0.79 38.39 3.33
CA HIS A 550 -0.78 37.08 3.97
C HIS A 550 -1.36 37.18 5.38
N ILE A 551 -2.21 36.23 5.74
CA ILE A 551 -2.86 36.16 7.05
C ILE A 551 -2.07 35.17 7.91
N PHE A 552 -1.69 35.62 9.11
CA PHE A 552 -1.05 34.80 10.13
C PHE A 552 -1.98 34.71 11.34
N GLN A 553 -2.29 33.51 11.81
CA GLN A 553 -2.90 33.31 13.12
C GLN A 553 -1.80 33.33 14.18
N THR A 554 -1.93 34.26 15.12
CA THR A 554 -0.90 34.57 16.11
C THR A 554 -1.33 34.32 17.56
N ASN A 555 -2.64 34.14 17.81
CA ASN A 555 -3.19 33.54 19.04
C ASN A 555 -4.41 32.67 18.73
N GLU A 556 -4.80 31.84 19.70
CA GLU A 556 -6.08 31.13 19.68
C GLU A 556 -7.25 32.12 19.84
N LEU A 557 -8.41 31.81 19.25
CA LEU A 557 -9.61 32.67 19.34
C LEU A 557 -10.11 32.85 20.78
N THR A 558 -9.84 31.86 21.63
CA THR A 558 -10.21 31.81 23.05
C THR A 558 -9.23 32.57 23.94
N THR A 559 -8.10 33.03 23.41
CA THR A 559 -7.12 33.78 24.19
C THR A 559 -7.61 35.20 24.48
N ILE A 560 -7.53 35.63 25.74
CA ILE A 560 -7.73 37.03 26.13
C ILE A 560 -6.37 37.75 25.98
N SER A 561 -6.01 38.09 24.74
CA SER A 561 -4.76 38.81 24.44
C SER A 561 -4.89 40.31 24.74
N TYR A 562 -3.77 40.99 24.97
CA TYR A 562 -3.78 42.41 25.35
C TYR A 562 -3.77 43.32 24.12
N HIS A 563 -4.91 43.93 23.76
CA HIS A 563 -4.98 44.83 22.61
C HIS A 563 -5.94 46.02 22.74
N VAL A 564 -7.01 45.92 23.55
CA VAL A 564 -8.02 46.97 23.80
C VAL A 564 -8.34 47.18 25.28
N GLY A 565 -7.57 46.60 26.21
CA GLY A 565 -7.72 46.85 27.65
C GLY A 565 -8.97 46.17 28.21
N ASP A 566 -9.85 46.92 28.89
CA ASP A 566 -11.03 46.36 29.59
C ASP A 566 -12.01 45.57 28.68
N ARG A 567 -11.86 45.67 27.35
CA ARG A 567 -12.66 44.94 26.36
C ARG A 567 -11.98 43.67 25.84
N ASP A 568 -10.75 43.37 26.24
CA ASP A 568 -10.02 42.16 25.82
C ASP A 568 -10.85 40.87 26.03
N PRO A 569 -11.64 40.68 27.12
CA PRO A 569 -12.45 39.48 27.30
C PRO A 569 -13.56 39.26 26.27
N ILE A 570 -13.93 40.29 25.49
CA ILE A 570 -15.02 40.22 24.50
C ILE A 570 -14.58 40.65 23.09
N ALA A 571 -13.29 40.82 22.86
CA ALA A 571 -12.74 41.37 21.61
C ALA A 571 -11.67 40.46 20.99
N LEU A 572 -11.83 40.18 19.70
CA LEU A 572 -10.86 39.46 18.86
C LEU A 572 -10.11 40.46 17.99
N SER A 573 -8.77 40.38 17.97
CA SER A 573 -7.92 41.37 17.32
C SER A 573 -7.44 40.94 15.93
N ILE A 574 -7.62 41.80 14.92
CA ILE A 574 -7.01 41.69 13.59
C ILE A 574 -6.07 42.88 13.41
N CYS A 575 -4.77 42.62 13.37
CA CYS A 575 -3.75 43.65 13.20
C CYS A 575 -3.25 43.69 11.76
N ILE A 576 -3.28 44.87 11.13
CA ILE A 576 -2.76 45.09 9.78
C ILE A 576 -1.36 45.71 9.89
N GLY A 577 -0.37 45.03 9.32
CA GLY A 577 1.02 45.48 9.28
C GLY A 577 1.20 46.75 8.47
N GLY A 578 1.62 47.82 9.12
CA GLY A 578 1.82 49.11 8.47
C GLY A 578 1.56 50.29 9.40
N ASN A 579 1.94 51.47 8.92
CA ASN A 579 1.59 52.74 9.52
C ASN A 579 0.53 53.42 8.65
N PHE A 580 -0.72 53.35 9.11
CA PHE A 580 -1.87 53.93 8.41
C PHE A 580 -2.35 55.23 9.08
N THR A 581 -1.48 55.93 9.80
CA THR A 581 -1.83 57.23 10.40
C THR A 581 -2.36 58.18 9.33
N ASP A 582 -1.64 58.33 8.21
CA ASP A 582 -2.02 59.19 7.07
C ASP A 582 -2.32 58.43 5.76
N GLU A 583 -2.31 57.10 5.81
CA GLU A 583 -2.59 56.23 4.65
C GLU A 583 -3.70 55.22 4.98
N ILE A 584 -4.07 54.39 4.01
CA ILE A 584 -4.99 53.27 4.20
C ILE A 584 -4.27 51.97 3.83
N PRO A 585 -4.71 50.81 4.33
CA PRO A 585 -4.18 49.52 3.89
C PRO A 585 -4.22 49.38 2.37
N ASN A 586 -3.21 48.69 1.82
CA ASN A 586 -3.18 48.44 0.38
C ASN A 586 -4.30 47.45 -0.03
N PRO A 587 -4.60 47.30 -1.34
CA PRO A 587 -5.69 46.45 -1.79
C PRO A 587 -5.61 44.99 -1.34
N ALA A 588 -4.41 44.41 -1.28
CA ALA A 588 -4.22 43.02 -0.84
C ALA A 588 -4.54 42.87 0.66
N GLN A 589 -4.06 43.81 1.48
CA GLN A 589 -4.38 43.85 2.91
C GLN A 589 -5.86 44.06 3.18
N LEU A 590 -6.50 44.96 2.42
CA LEU A 590 -7.92 45.23 2.55
C LEU A 590 -8.77 44.02 2.14
N ALA A 591 -8.41 43.34 1.06
CA ALA A 591 -9.08 42.11 0.61
C ALA A 591 -8.96 40.98 1.65
N SER A 592 -7.76 40.74 2.18
CA SER A 592 -7.53 39.72 3.21
C SER A 592 -8.25 40.06 4.52
N ALA A 593 -8.22 41.32 4.94
CA ALA A 593 -8.95 41.77 6.12
C ALA A 593 -10.46 41.62 5.94
N ALA A 594 -10.98 41.91 4.75
CA ALA A 594 -12.39 41.76 4.43
C ALA A 594 -12.83 40.29 4.43
N HIS A 595 -12.08 39.40 3.76
CA HIS A 595 -12.40 37.97 3.72
C HIS A 595 -12.33 37.33 5.11
N LEU A 596 -11.26 37.63 5.87
CA LEU A 596 -11.13 37.16 7.25
C LEU A 596 -12.25 37.68 8.15
N SER A 597 -12.58 38.96 8.05
CA SER A 597 -13.68 39.54 8.84
C SER A 597 -15.01 38.90 8.46
N ALA A 598 -15.30 38.74 7.17
CA ALA A 598 -16.52 38.12 6.69
C ALA A 598 -16.68 36.69 7.23
N TRP A 599 -15.61 35.89 7.18
CA TRP A 599 -15.60 34.53 7.74
C TRP A 599 -15.77 34.53 9.27
N LEU A 600 -15.03 35.37 10.01
CA LEU A 600 -15.14 35.45 11.47
C LEU A 600 -16.52 35.93 11.94
N LEU A 601 -17.14 36.85 11.21
CA LEU A 601 -18.51 37.30 11.48
C LEU A 601 -19.50 36.14 11.33
N GLN A 602 -19.33 35.30 10.31
CA GLN A 602 -20.13 34.08 10.14
C GLN A 602 -19.90 33.10 11.30
N GLU A 603 -18.65 32.74 11.59
CA GLU A 603 -18.34 31.73 12.61
C GLU A 603 -18.76 32.15 14.02
N LEU A 604 -18.72 33.45 14.32
CA LEU A 604 -19.11 34.00 15.62
C LEU A 604 -20.56 34.47 15.66
N ALA A 605 -21.32 34.30 14.57
CA ALA A 605 -22.69 34.80 14.40
C ALA A 605 -22.83 36.30 14.76
N LEU A 606 -21.89 37.13 14.28
CA LEU A 606 -21.83 38.57 14.52
C LEU A 606 -22.26 39.38 13.29
N PRO A 607 -22.95 40.51 13.48
CA PRO A 607 -23.28 41.42 12.39
C PRO A 607 -22.06 42.26 11.98
N VAL A 608 -22.02 42.81 10.76
CA VAL A 608 -20.87 43.59 10.25
C VAL A 608 -20.53 44.80 11.13
N GLU A 609 -21.51 45.34 11.85
CA GLU A 609 -21.37 46.44 12.80
C GLU A 609 -20.47 46.09 14.00
N ALA A 610 -20.24 44.80 14.26
CA ALA A 610 -19.30 44.29 15.26
C ALA A 610 -17.83 44.56 14.88
N VAL A 611 -17.53 44.88 13.63
CA VAL A 611 -16.19 45.28 13.18
C VAL A 611 -15.94 46.74 13.58
N LYS A 612 -14.97 46.94 14.47
CA LYS A 612 -14.62 48.23 15.09
C LYS A 612 -13.12 48.48 14.99
N GLY A 613 -12.70 49.74 14.92
CA GLY A 613 -11.30 50.11 15.01
C GLY A 613 -10.87 50.26 16.47
N LYS A 614 -9.58 50.04 16.76
CA LYS A 614 -9.04 50.19 18.13
C LYS A 614 -9.37 51.56 18.77
N GLN A 615 -9.33 52.65 18.00
CA GLN A 615 -9.68 54.02 18.44
C GLN A 615 -11.16 54.19 18.86
N GLU A 616 -12.04 53.25 18.52
CA GLU A 616 -13.44 53.29 18.97
C GLU A 616 -13.60 52.79 20.42
N PHE A 617 -12.55 52.22 21.02
CA PHE A 617 -12.57 51.69 22.39
C PHE A 617 -11.57 52.37 23.33
N VAL A 618 -10.40 52.76 22.83
CA VAL A 618 -9.32 53.34 23.64
C VAL A 618 -8.74 54.58 22.95
N ASP A 619 -8.20 55.52 23.73
CA ASP A 619 -7.54 56.73 23.19
C ASP A 619 -6.25 56.35 22.45
N THR A 620 -6.33 56.22 21.13
CA THR A 620 -5.23 55.81 20.26
C THR A 620 -5.47 56.27 18.82
N GLN A 621 -4.40 56.37 18.03
CA GLN A 621 -4.49 56.65 16.59
C GLN A 621 -4.79 55.40 15.75
N SER A 622 -4.68 54.20 16.33
CA SER A 622 -4.88 52.93 15.61
C SER A 622 -6.37 52.66 15.32
N PRO A 623 -6.78 52.23 14.10
CA PRO A 623 -5.94 51.74 13.01
C PRO A 623 -5.60 52.81 11.96
N GLY A 624 -5.62 54.10 12.31
CA GLY A 624 -5.27 55.23 11.43
C GLY A 624 -6.27 56.39 11.52
N TYR A 625 -5.85 57.63 11.22
CA TYR A 625 -6.77 58.78 11.18
C TYR A 625 -7.85 58.62 10.11
N GLN A 626 -7.54 57.90 9.03
CA GLN A 626 -8.46 57.72 7.91
C GLN A 626 -9.54 56.65 8.14
N TRP A 627 -9.62 56.04 9.33
CA TRP A 627 -10.59 54.98 9.64
C TRP A 627 -12.04 55.50 9.67
N LEU A 628 -12.32 56.51 10.51
CA LEU A 628 -13.65 57.16 10.61
C LEU A 628 -13.71 58.51 9.88
N ALA A 629 -12.56 59.12 9.60
CA ALA A 629 -12.42 60.41 8.94
C ALA A 629 -11.63 60.28 7.62
N GLY A 630 -11.50 61.36 6.85
CA GLY A 630 -10.72 61.33 5.60
C GLY A 630 -11.26 60.31 4.58
N LYS A 631 -10.43 59.33 4.19
CA LYS A 631 -10.82 58.28 3.23
C LYS A 631 -11.83 57.27 3.79
N ARG A 632 -12.17 57.33 5.08
CA ARG A 632 -13.18 56.49 5.75
C ARG A 632 -13.03 55.01 5.39
N TRP A 633 -11.84 54.46 5.56
CA TRP A 633 -11.56 53.11 5.06
C TRP A 633 -12.31 52.01 5.84
N LYS A 634 -12.96 52.33 6.96
CA LYS A 634 -13.99 51.48 7.58
C LYS A 634 -15.13 51.17 6.61
N ASP A 635 -15.60 52.17 5.86
CA ASP A 635 -16.68 52.00 4.88
C ASP A 635 -16.22 51.15 3.70
N LEU A 636 -14.95 51.30 3.28
CA LEU A 636 -14.34 50.45 2.25
C LEU A 636 -14.23 48.99 2.71
N LEU A 637 -13.79 48.77 3.94
CA LEU A 637 -13.75 47.43 4.54
C LEU A 637 -15.15 46.82 4.65
N TYR A 638 -16.15 47.59 5.09
CA TYR A 638 -17.55 47.13 5.15
C TYR A 638 -18.09 46.78 3.76
N ALA A 639 -17.77 47.57 2.74
CA ALA A 639 -18.17 47.29 1.37
C ALA A 639 -17.54 45.99 0.86
N GLU A 640 -16.25 45.76 1.09
CA GLU A 640 -15.57 44.53 0.69
C GLU A 640 -16.02 43.32 1.53
N ILE A 641 -16.35 43.48 2.82
CA ILE A 641 -16.97 42.42 3.64
C ILE A 641 -18.32 42.03 3.06
N ARG A 642 -19.19 43.00 2.78
CA ARG A 642 -20.51 42.74 2.19
C ARG A 642 -20.40 42.12 0.80
N LYS A 643 -19.41 42.55 0.02
CA LYS A 643 -19.10 41.95 -1.27
C LYS A 643 -18.67 40.50 -1.10
N ALA A 644 -17.78 40.18 -0.15
CA ALA A 644 -17.40 38.81 0.18
C ALA A 644 -18.59 37.98 0.67
N GLN A 645 -19.52 38.56 1.42
CA GLN A 645 -20.77 37.93 1.85
C GLN A 645 -21.78 37.71 0.70
N SER A 646 -21.74 38.55 -0.35
CA SER A 646 -22.65 38.49 -1.50
C SER A 646 -22.12 37.67 -2.68
N THR A 647 -20.81 37.44 -2.75
CA THR A 647 -20.16 36.72 -3.85
C THR A 647 -20.07 35.25 -3.47
N GLN A 648 -20.75 34.39 -4.23
CA GLN A 648 -20.73 32.91 -4.21
C GLN A 648 -21.79 32.21 -3.35
N VAL A 649 -22.92 31.88 -3.97
CA VAL A 649 -23.51 30.54 -3.82
C VAL A 649 -22.71 29.64 -4.77
N ARG A 650 -21.65 28.98 -4.29
CA ARG A 650 -21.11 27.82 -5.00
C ARG A 650 -21.88 26.62 -4.49
N GLU A 651 -22.70 26.01 -5.35
CA GLU A 651 -23.28 24.71 -5.04
C GLU A 651 -22.14 23.69 -4.98
N HIS A 652 -21.74 23.32 -3.78
CA HIS A 652 -20.86 22.19 -3.58
C HIS A 652 -21.72 20.91 -3.55
N PRO A 653 -21.24 19.81 -4.16
CA PRO A 653 -21.93 18.53 -4.05
C PRO A 653 -22.10 18.15 -2.58
N PRO A 654 -23.16 17.40 -2.22
CA PRO A 654 -23.41 17.00 -0.85
C PRO A 654 -22.17 16.32 -0.25
N LYS A 655 -21.82 16.71 0.97
CA LYS A 655 -20.66 16.22 1.73
C LYS A 655 -21.11 15.09 2.66
N PRO A 656 -21.05 13.81 2.22
CA PRO A 656 -21.54 12.68 3.01
C PRO A 656 -20.69 12.43 4.25
N LEU A 657 -19.40 12.78 4.22
CA LEU A 657 -18.51 12.54 5.35
C LEU A 657 -18.57 13.73 6.30
N TYR A 658 -18.70 13.48 7.60
CA TYR A 658 -18.64 14.55 8.59
C TYR A 658 -17.19 15.03 8.81
N HIS A 659 -16.26 14.11 9.04
CA HIS A 659 -14.87 14.42 9.38
C HIS A 659 -13.88 13.40 8.78
N TYR A 660 -12.86 13.90 8.10
CA TYR A 660 -11.77 13.12 7.51
C TYR A 660 -10.40 13.54 8.05
N LEU A 661 -9.59 12.61 8.52
CA LEU A 661 -8.21 12.81 8.96
C LEU A 661 -7.27 12.47 7.80
N LEU A 662 -6.73 13.50 7.14
CA LEU A 662 -5.83 13.34 6.00
C LEU A 662 -4.38 13.17 6.48
N LEU A 663 -3.83 12.00 6.24
CA LEU A 663 -2.43 11.64 6.54
C LEU A 663 -1.54 11.87 5.32
N ARG A 664 -0.23 11.98 5.53
CA ARG A 664 0.75 12.08 4.43
C ARG A 664 0.82 10.79 3.62
N ASP A 665 1.05 10.92 2.32
CA ASP A 665 1.41 9.80 1.46
C ASP A 665 2.90 9.45 1.69
N SER A 666 3.20 8.24 2.14
CA SER A 666 4.55 7.80 2.51
C SER A 666 4.68 6.28 2.44
N PRO A 667 5.90 5.73 2.18
CA PRO A 667 6.13 4.29 2.19
C PRO A 667 5.62 3.65 3.49
N ALA A 668 5.06 2.43 3.41
CA ALA A 668 4.30 1.76 4.48
C ALA A 668 4.95 1.83 5.88
N LYS A 669 6.28 1.81 5.94
CA LYS A 669 7.05 1.91 7.19
C LYS A 669 6.85 3.24 7.93
N LYS A 670 6.68 4.36 7.21
CA LYS A 670 6.42 5.70 7.78
C LYS A 670 4.93 5.97 7.98
N ALA A 671 4.06 5.44 7.11
CA ALA A 671 2.61 5.54 7.29
C ALA A 671 2.14 4.86 8.60
N GLY A 672 2.82 3.77 9.02
CA GLY A 672 2.58 3.12 10.31
C GLY A 672 2.90 4.00 11.53
N GLU A 673 3.90 4.89 11.43
CA GLU A 673 4.27 5.82 12.52
C GLU A 673 3.20 6.90 12.70
N ASP A 674 2.65 7.43 11.61
CA ASP A 674 1.58 8.44 11.65
C ASP A 674 0.26 7.87 12.16
N TRP A 675 -0.06 6.62 11.80
CA TRP A 675 -1.21 5.93 12.35
C TRP A 675 -1.08 5.71 13.86
N GLN A 676 0.10 5.28 14.32
CA GLN A 676 0.34 5.08 15.75
C GLN A 676 0.19 6.39 16.54
N ALA A 677 0.62 7.50 15.95
CA ALA A 677 0.43 8.85 16.50
C ALA A 677 -1.04 9.29 16.54
N ALA A 678 -1.83 8.93 15.53
CA ALA A 678 -3.24 9.31 15.44
C ALA A 678 -4.20 8.35 16.17
N LYS A 679 -3.72 7.19 16.63
CA LYS A 679 -4.57 6.09 17.13
C LYS A 679 -5.52 6.52 18.24
N ALA A 680 -5.00 7.18 19.28
CA ALA A 680 -5.82 7.58 20.43
C ALA A 680 -6.93 8.57 20.04
N TYR A 681 -6.64 9.43 19.06
CA TYR A 681 -7.59 10.40 18.52
C TYR A 681 -8.65 9.72 17.64
N ILE A 682 -8.24 8.80 16.76
CA ILE A 682 -9.14 8.00 15.94
C ILE A 682 -10.06 7.16 16.82
N ASP A 683 -9.52 6.46 17.82
CA ASP A 683 -10.31 5.64 18.75
C ASP A 683 -11.33 6.50 19.52
N ARG A 684 -10.92 7.69 19.98
CA ARG A 684 -11.79 8.56 20.79
C ARG A 684 -12.95 9.15 19.98
N PHE A 685 -12.67 9.59 18.76
CA PHE A 685 -13.62 10.37 17.98
C PHE A 685 -14.24 9.60 16.80
N GLN A 686 -13.79 8.36 16.56
CA GLN A 686 -14.25 7.49 15.48
C GLN A 686 -14.17 8.18 14.11
N VAL A 687 -13.03 8.83 13.84
CA VAL A 687 -12.80 9.64 12.64
C VAL A 687 -12.37 8.77 11.46
N ILE A 688 -12.88 9.08 10.26
CA ILE A 688 -12.44 8.46 9.00
C ILE A 688 -11.06 8.99 8.65
N TYR A 689 -10.10 8.15 8.28
CA TYR A 689 -8.73 8.58 7.97
C TYR A 689 -8.21 7.96 6.69
N GLY A 690 -7.21 8.59 6.07
CA GLY A 690 -6.53 8.07 4.89
C GLY A 690 -5.66 9.12 4.22
N ILE A 691 -5.17 8.82 3.02
CA ILE A 691 -4.26 9.70 2.24
C ILE A 691 -4.95 10.30 1.00
N SER A 692 -6.24 10.03 0.77
CA SER A 692 -6.94 10.45 -0.45
C SER A 692 -7.50 11.86 -0.32
N VAL A 693 -6.91 12.80 -1.08
CA VAL A 693 -7.43 14.17 -1.21
C VAL A 693 -8.85 14.18 -1.77
N GLU A 694 -9.16 13.33 -2.75
CA GLU A 694 -10.48 13.24 -3.35
C GLU A 694 -11.55 12.71 -2.39
N GLN A 695 -11.20 11.81 -1.45
CA GLN A 695 -12.11 11.43 -0.37
C GLN A 695 -12.24 12.54 0.68
N ALA A 696 -11.14 13.21 1.03
CA ALA A 696 -11.17 14.35 1.93
C ALA A 696 -12.06 15.48 1.39
N LYS A 697 -12.06 15.73 0.07
CA LYS A 697 -12.99 16.67 -0.62
C LYS A 697 -14.46 16.31 -0.44
N ARG A 698 -14.82 15.11 -0.01
CA ARG A 698 -16.20 14.69 0.28
C ARG A 698 -16.61 14.90 1.75
N ALA A 699 -15.69 15.38 2.59
CA ALA A 699 -15.94 15.65 3.99
C ALA A 699 -16.34 17.10 4.26
N LYS A 700 -17.24 17.29 5.23
CA LYS A 700 -17.57 18.61 5.79
C LYS A 700 -16.35 19.20 6.50
N MET A 701 -15.66 18.37 7.28
CA MET A 701 -14.47 18.75 8.05
C MET A 701 -13.27 17.87 7.67
N VAL A 702 -12.10 18.48 7.46
CA VAL A 702 -10.85 17.76 7.18
C VAL A 702 -9.78 18.20 8.18
N THR A 703 -9.15 17.25 8.86
CA THR A 703 -7.96 17.49 9.68
C THR A 703 -6.74 16.94 8.97
N ILE A 704 -5.84 17.82 8.55
CA ILE A 704 -4.56 17.45 7.94
C ILE A 704 -3.54 17.19 9.06
N VAL A 705 -2.87 16.05 9.03
CA VAL A 705 -1.80 15.71 9.98
C VAL A 705 -0.43 15.85 9.30
N GLY A 706 0.38 16.77 9.81
CA GLY A 706 1.72 17.08 9.32
C GLY A 706 1.84 18.44 8.63
N GLY A 707 3.08 18.92 8.55
CA GLY A 707 3.41 20.20 7.90
C GLY A 707 3.29 20.16 6.37
N VAL A 708 3.57 21.30 5.74
CA VAL A 708 3.48 21.51 4.28
C VAL A 708 4.38 20.57 3.46
N SER A 709 5.41 19.99 4.07
CA SER A 709 6.27 18.97 3.44
C SER A 709 5.61 17.60 3.30
N GLY A 710 4.54 17.32 4.06
CA GLY A 710 3.80 16.05 4.01
C GLY A 710 2.51 16.15 3.19
N VAL A 711 1.74 17.22 3.40
CA VAL A 711 0.55 17.56 2.60
C VAL A 711 0.67 19.02 2.21
N GLY A 712 0.94 19.28 0.93
CA GLY A 712 1.25 20.62 0.42
C GLY A 712 0.12 21.64 0.57
N GLU A 713 0.45 22.93 0.48
CA GLU A 713 -0.52 24.03 0.53
C GLU A 713 -1.55 23.99 -0.60
N GLU A 714 -1.17 23.45 -1.76
CA GLU A 714 -2.07 23.26 -2.91
C GLU A 714 -3.23 22.32 -2.54
N VAL A 715 -2.97 21.25 -1.80
CA VAL A 715 -3.98 20.29 -1.35
C VAL A 715 -4.95 20.94 -0.35
N GLU A 716 -4.44 21.75 0.57
CA GLU A 716 -5.29 22.46 1.53
C GLU A 716 -6.19 23.48 0.82
N ARG A 717 -5.66 24.19 -0.18
CA ARG A 717 -6.43 25.11 -1.02
C ARG A 717 -7.52 24.37 -1.79
N ASP A 718 -7.18 23.25 -2.40
CA ASP A 718 -8.11 22.37 -3.11
C ASP A 718 -9.28 21.89 -2.23
N LEU A 719 -9.02 21.60 -0.95
CA LEU A 719 -10.05 21.19 0.00
C LEU A 719 -10.95 22.36 0.39
N LEU A 720 -10.38 23.54 0.65
CA LEU A 720 -11.15 24.76 0.92
C LEU A 720 -12.02 25.14 -0.28
N ASP A 721 -11.46 25.09 -1.50
CA ASP A 721 -12.19 25.36 -2.75
C ASP A 721 -13.29 24.33 -3.03
N ALA A 722 -13.13 23.11 -2.54
CA ALA A 722 -14.19 22.10 -2.60
C ALA A 722 -15.33 22.35 -1.59
N GLY A 723 -15.20 23.34 -0.69
CA GLY A 723 -16.18 23.61 0.37
C GLY A 723 -15.99 22.75 1.61
N CYS A 724 -14.77 22.24 1.86
CA CYS A 724 -14.44 21.62 3.14
C CYS A 724 -14.05 22.70 4.16
N ARG A 725 -14.44 22.54 5.42
CA ARG A 725 -13.75 23.17 6.54
C ARG A 725 -12.46 22.38 6.77
N VAL A 726 -11.31 23.03 6.75
CA VAL A 726 -10.01 22.37 6.88
C VAL A 726 -9.30 22.87 8.13
N GLU A 727 -8.66 21.99 8.89
CA GLU A 727 -7.77 22.31 10.00
C GLU A 727 -6.48 21.51 9.89
N ARG A 728 -5.36 22.12 10.23
CA ARG A 728 -4.05 21.47 10.14
C ARG A 728 -3.42 21.34 11.50
N ILE A 729 -2.89 20.15 11.78
CA ILE A 729 -2.04 19.87 12.93
C ILE A 729 -0.61 19.74 12.40
N SER A 730 0.24 20.71 12.75
CA SER A 730 1.61 20.81 12.25
C SER A 730 2.59 21.05 13.41
N GLY A 731 2.88 20.00 14.15
CA GLY A 731 4.04 19.93 15.05
C GLY A 731 5.36 19.88 14.27
N LYS A 732 6.47 20.16 14.95
CA LYS A 732 7.83 20.19 14.39
C LYS A 732 8.26 18.82 13.86
N ASP A 733 7.74 17.75 14.43
CA ASP A 733 7.98 16.37 14.03
C ASP A 733 6.76 15.46 14.27
N SER A 734 6.89 14.17 13.90
CA SER A 734 5.84 13.17 14.11
C SER A 734 5.47 12.97 15.59
N ALA A 735 6.43 13.13 16.51
CA ALA A 735 6.20 12.92 17.94
C ALA A 735 5.41 14.08 18.57
N GLU A 736 5.62 15.31 18.09
CA GLU A 736 4.82 16.46 18.51
C GLU A 736 3.39 16.40 17.94
N ASN A 737 3.21 15.95 16.70
CA ASN A 737 1.87 15.68 16.14
C ASN A 737 1.09 14.66 16.98
N ASP A 738 1.77 13.59 17.41
CA ASP A 738 1.23 12.58 18.31
C ASP A 738 0.80 13.17 19.67
N ALA A 739 1.67 13.98 20.29
CA ALA A 739 1.36 14.64 21.55
C ALA A 739 0.13 15.57 21.44
N ILE A 740 0.00 16.31 20.34
CA ILE A 740 -1.16 17.18 20.07
C ILE A 740 -2.44 16.34 19.95
N LEU A 741 -2.42 15.30 19.10
CA LEU A 741 -3.57 14.42 18.86
C LEU A 741 -4.00 13.67 20.13
N ARG A 742 -3.05 13.18 20.93
CA ARG A 742 -3.33 12.57 22.24
C ARG A 742 -3.93 13.57 23.23
N GLY A 743 -3.39 14.78 23.31
CA GLY A 743 -3.93 15.82 24.18
C GLY A 743 -5.37 16.20 23.80
N MET A 744 -5.66 16.29 22.50
CA MET A 744 -7.00 16.51 21.97
C MET A 744 -7.97 15.38 22.35
N ALA A 745 -7.55 14.14 22.18
CA ALA A 745 -8.34 12.96 22.57
C ALA A 745 -8.68 12.96 24.07
N GLN A 746 -7.69 13.26 24.91
CA GLN A 746 -7.85 13.34 26.37
C GLN A 746 -8.83 14.44 26.80
N ARG A 747 -8.76 15.61 26.15
CA ARG A 747 -9.66 16.73 26.42
C ARG A 747 -11.05 16.57 25.79
N GLY A 748 -11.29 15.53 24.98
CA GLY A 748 -12.51 15.40 24.20
C GLY A 748 -12.66 16.48 23.12
N GLN A 749 -11.57 17.15 22.77
CA GLN A 749 -11.52 18.22 21.78
C GLN A 749 -11.36 17.61 20.39
N ARG A 750 -12.44 17.52 19.61
CA ARG A 750 -12.39 16.91 18.26
C ARG A 750 -11.64 17.80 17.27
N PHE A 751 -11.78 19.11 17.30
CA PHE A 751 -11.14 20.02 16.34
C PHE A 751 -10.28 21.05 17.07
N PRO A 752 -9.08 21.40 16.56
CA PRO A 752 -8.25 22.45 17.15
C PRO A 752 -9.03 23.74 17.46
N SER A 753 -9.92 24.15 16.55
CA SER A 753 -10.69 25.40 16.64
C SER A 753 -11.95 25.37 17.53
N LEU A 754 -12.45 24.17 17.88
CA LEU A 754 -13.67 23.97 18.67
C LEU A 754 -13.34 23.33 20.02
N VAL A 755 -13.39 24.12 21.09
CA VAL A 755 -13.34 23.61 22.47
C VAL A 755 -14.75 23.58 23.02
N GLY A 756 -15.28 22.36 23.24
CA GLY A 756 -16.44 22.07 24.09
C GLY A 756 -17.75 22.69 23.66
#